data_AF-A0A498MQJ7-F1
#
_entry.id   AF-A0A498MQJ7-F1
#
_cell.length_a   1.000
_cell.length_b   1.000
_cell.length_c   1.000
_cell.angle_alpha   90.00
_cell.angle_beta   90.00
_cell.angle_gamma   90.00
#
_symmetry.space_group_name_H-M   'P 1'
#
loop_
_entity.id
_entity.type
_entity.pdbx_description
1 polymer ?
#
loop_
_entity_poly.entity_id
_entity_poly.type
_entity_poly.pdbx_seq_one_letter_code
_entity_poly.pdbx_strand_id
1 'polypeptide(L)'
;MALLKTSKFISSVGSLTPSLATLPIRASSWWTEVQMGPPDPILGVTEAFKRDTNSKKMNLGVGAYRDDNGKPYVLSCVRKAEALIASNMLDKEYLPIGGLGEFSKACAELALGPDNEVLKSKRSRFHTVARDVYLPKPSWGNHTPIFRDAGMQLKAYRYYDPATCGFDFTGALDDISKIPEHSVIMLHACAHNPTGVDPRPEQWKELSAVIKKRKLLVFFDMAYQGFASGDIDRDAWAVRYFIEQGHNVLLSQSFAKNMGLYGERVGGFTVVCADAEEAKRVESQLKILIRPIYSNPPMNGARIAATILNTPELRSTWLEEVKGMADRIIKMREMLVANLKKEGSSQNWQHVTDQIGMFCFTGLQPEQVERLINEFSVYMTKDGRISVAGVTSGNVGYLAHAIHQSPSVDSIQLPTQSDDRRGGTSLLGAVFIVVNAALGAGLLNFPAAFNMAGGVTAGVTLQMCMIVFIITGLVILAYCSQVSNETTYQEVIRAVCGKALGVVCELAIAVYTFGTCIAFLIIIGDQLDKLIGAINSESEKEISLHWYTDRKFTITLTSVLIILPLSIPKEIGFQKYASTLSVIGTWYVTIIIIVKYIWPDKDISPGIIPVSPASWTDVFNAMPTICFGFQCHVSSVPVFNSMKKPEIRPWWGVVTISMIICLFVYTGTGVCGFLSFGASVSQDVLMSYPSNDVAVAIARAFIIICVVTSYPILHFCGRAVLEGLWLRFKGEEVETDVAKERRRRILQTLIWFCLTLILALFIPDIGRVISLIGGLAACFIFVFPGLCLIQAKLSEHDVRTASWKGMVVYGVIMVTIGAFIFGQTTTNAIYQDIINHPNSP
;
A
#
# COMPACT_ATOMS: atom_id res chain seq x y z
N MET A 1 42.86 -15.26 -2.22
CA MET A 1 42.72 -15.01 -3.68
C MET A 1 43.28 -16.22 -4.44
N ALA A 2 42.48 -17.28 -4.56
CA ALA A 2 42.78 -18.50 -5.31
C ALA A 2 41.47 -19.30 -5.50
N LEU A 3 41.45 -20.20 -6.49
CA LEU A 3 40.39 -21.19 -6.75
C LEU A 3 39.00 -20.64 -7.14
N LEU A 4 38.81 -20.42 -8.44
CA LEU A 4 37.56 -20.71 -9.17
C LEU A 4 37.86 -20.79 -10.68
N LYS A 5 38.24 -21.98 -11.15
CA LYS A 5 38.42 -22.33 -12.58
C LYS A 5 38.10 -23.81 -12.81
N THR A 6 36.86 -24.12 -13.16
CA THR A 6 36.47 -25.35 -13.89
C THR A 6 35.02 -25.25 -14.38
N SER A 7 34.83 -24.81 -15.61
CA SER A 7 33.61 -25.11 -16.37
C SER A 7 33.94 -25.22 -17.87
N LYS A 8 34.25 -26.44 -18.29
CA LYS A 8 34.16 -26.87 -19.68
C LYS A 8 33.22 -28.07 -19.70
N PHE A 9 32.05 -27.94 -20.31
CA PHE A 9 31.62 -28.86 -21.37
C PHE A 9 30.30 -28.38 -22.03
N ILE A 10 30.13 -28.81 -23.28
CA ILE A 10 28.98 -28.69 -24.20
C ILE A 10 29.06 -27.51 -25.17
N SER A 11 29.42 -27.87 -26.40
CA SER A 11 29.37 -27.10 -27.64
C SER A 11 28.40 -27.74 -28.64
N SER A 12 28.00 -26.99 -29.67
CA SER A 12 26.98 -27.33 -30.70
C SER A 12 25.54 -27.31 -30.15
N VAL A 13 24.59 -26.60 -30.76
CA VAL A 13 24.10 -26.73 -32.14
C VAL A 13 23.69 -25.35 -32.73
N GLY A 14 23.71 -25.22 -34.07
CA GLY A 14 22.79 -24.31 -34.76
C GLY A 14 23.34 -22.95 -35.21
N SER A 15 24.09 -22.95 -36.32
CA SER A 15 24.43 -21.72 -37.05
C SER A 15 23.25 -21.19 -37.85
N LEU A 16 22.67 -20.06 -37.44
CA LEU A 16 21.82 -19.20 -38.29
C LEU A 16 22.16 -17.73 -38.02
N THR A 17 22.83 -17.09 -38.99
CA THR A 17 23.17 -15.67 -38.97
C THR A 17 22.16 -14.84 -39.76
N PRO A 18 21.38 -13.96 -39.12
CA PRO A 18 20.99 -12.69 -39.72
C PRO A 18 22.10 -11.67 -39.51
N SER A 19 22.42 -10.89 -40.55
CA SER A 19 23.33 -9.75 -40.46
C SER A 19 22.70 -8.62 -39.64
N LEU A 20 22.83 -8.70 -38.32
CA LEU A 20 22.58 -7.58 -37.41
C LEU A 20 23.83 -6.71 -37.38
N ALA A 21 23.70 -5.45 -37.79
CA ALA A 21 24.76 -4.46 -37.64
C ALA A 21 25.19 -4.41 -36.17
N THR A 22 26.46 -4.72 -35.91
CA THR A 22 27.03 -4.72 -34.56
C THR A 22 27.13 -3.28 -34.06
N LEU A 23 26.06 -2.80 -33.42
CA LEU A 23 26.12 -1.63 -32.57
C LEU A 23 27.23 -1.86 -31.52
N PRO A 24 28.13 -0.89 -31.29
CA PRO A 24 29.23 -1.07 -30.36
C PRO A 24 28.67 -1.29 -28.95
N ILE A 25 28.94 -2.47 -28.40
CA ILE A 25 28.58 -2.82 -27.02
C ILE A 25 29.35 -1.88 -26.10
N ARG A 26 28.65 -0.93 -25.47
CA ARG A 26 29.24 -0.06 -24.44
C ARG A 26 29.66 -0.94 -23.27
N ALA A 27 30.91 -0.83 -22.83
CA ALA A 27 31.50 -1.70 -21.81
C ALA A 27 30.71 -1.74 -20.48
N SER A 28 30.02 -0.65 -20.16
CA SER A 28 28.94 -0.56 -19.17
C SER A 28 28.04 0.63 -19.51
N SER A 29 26.79 0.63 -19.03
CA SER A 29 25.96 1.84 -19.03
C SER A 29 26.15 2.55 -17.69
N TRP A 30 26.45 3.86 -17.73
CA TRP A 30 26.52 4.70 -16.53
C TRP A 30 25.18 4.77 -15.77
N TRP A 31 24.09 4.39 -16.43
CA TRP A 31 22.71 4.48 -15.95
C TRP A 31 22.12 3.16 -15.47
N THR A 32 22.92 2.09 -15.33
CA THR A 32 22.44 0.76 -14.90
C THR A 32 21.67 0.75 -13.58
N GLU A 33 21.96 1.70 -12.68
CA GLU A 33 21.32 1.81 -11.37
C GLU A 33 20.22 2.87 -11.30
N VAL A 34 20.00 3.63 -12.39
CA VAL A 34 18.92 4.63 -12.46
C VAL A 34 17.59 3.90 -12.60
N GLN A 35 16.78 3.97 -11.55
CA GLN A 35 15.46 3.36 -11.53
C GLN A 35 14.43 4.27 -12.22
N MET A 36 13.36 3.66 -12.73
CA MET A 36 12.18 4.41 -13.15
C MET A 36 11.63 5.20 -11.95
N GLY A 37 11.27 6.46 -12.17
CA GLY A 37 10.60 7.25 -11.15
C GLY A 37 9.14 6.78 -10.97
N PRO A 38 8.57 6.89 -9.76
CA PRO A 38 7.21 6.45 -9.49
C PRO A 38 6.20 7.19 -10.37
N PRO A 39 5.18 6.50 -10.92
CA PRO A 39 4.19 7.12 -11.79
C PRO A 39 3.32 8.13 -11.04
N ASP A 40 3.16 9.32 -11.60
CA ASP A 40 2.28 10.35 -11.06
C ASP A 40 0.81 9.85 -11.09
N PRO A 41 0.08 9.84 -9.95
CA PRO A 41 -1.29 9.33 -9.87
C PRO A 41 -2.30 10.04 -10.79
N ILE A 42 -2.04 11.27 -11.21
CA ILE A 42 -2.88 12.07 -12.12
C ILE A 42 -2.53 11.76 -13.59
N LEU A 43 -1.25 11.52 -13.89
CA LEU A 43 -0.83 11.10 -15.23
C LEU A 43 -1.40 9.71 -15.57
N GLY A 44 -1.36 8.75 -14.63
CA GLY A 44 -1.94 7.42 -14.83
C GLY A 44 -3.44 7.43 -15.20
N VAL A 45 -4.24 8.31 -14.57
CA VAL A 45 -5.66 8.53 -14.93
C VAL A 45 -5.80 9.02 -16.37
N THR A 46 -4.89 9.90 -16.81
CA THR A 46 -4.88 10.44 -18.19
C THR A 46 -4.50 9.39 -19.22
N GLU A 47 -3.57 8.49 -18.90
CA GLU A 47 -3.16 7.37 -19.77
C GLU A 47 -4.22 6.28 -19.87
N ALA A 48 -4.95 6.01 -18.79
CA ALA A 48 -6.13 5.14 -18.83
C ALA A 48 -7.22 5.74 -19.75
N PHE A 49 -7.58 7.01 -19.54
CA PHE A 49 -8.52 7.73 -20.41
C PHE A 49 -8.09 7.77 -21.89
N LYS A 50 -6.78 7.92 -22.18
CA LYS A 50 -6.28 7.92 -23.56
C LYS A 50 -6.45 6.56 -24.25
N ARG A 51 -6.26 5.45 -23.52
CA ARG A 51 -6.36 4.07 -24.04
C ARG A 51 -7.80 3.59 -24.26
N ASP A 52 -8.76 4.13 -23.52
CA ASP A 52 -10.18 3.81 -23.69
C ASP A 52 -10.71 4.24 -25.07
N THR A 53 -11.53 3.41 -25.70
CA THR A 53 -12.17 3.67 -27.00
C THR A 53 -13.65 4.06 -26.89
N ASN A 54 -14.24 4.03 -25.70
CA ASN A 54 -15.62 4.42 -25.45
C ASN A 54 -15.85 5.90 -25.85
N SER A 55 -16.88 6.17 -26.65
CA SER A 55 -17.22 7.52 -27.12
C SER A 55 -17.80 8.42 -26.02
N LYS A 56 -18.27 7.86 -24.91
CA LYS A 56 -18.80 8.60 -23.74
C LYS A 56 -17.75 8.85 -22.65
N LYS A 57 -16.49 8.44 -22.84
CA LYS A 57 -15.44 8.55 -21.82
C LYS A 57 -15.21 10.00 -21.36
N MET A 58 -14.98 10.18 -20.05
CA MET A 58 -14.76 11.49 -19.43
C MET A 58 -13.42 11.52 -18.69
N ASN A 59 -12.64 12.60 -18.84
CA ASN A 59 -11.44 12.84 -18.05
C ASN A 59 -11.71 13.92 -17.01
N LEU A 60 -11.90 13.49 -15.77
CA LEU A 60 -12.04 14.34 -14.59
C LEU A 60 -10.78 14.29 -13.70
N GLY A 61 -9.68 13.69 -14.16
CA GLY A 61 -8.41 13.68 -13.42
C GLY A 61 -7.60 14.97 -13.57
N VAL A 62 -7.57 15.56 -14.78
CA VAL A 62 -6.61 16.61 -15.15
C VAL A 62 -7.02 18.01 -14.66
N GLY A 63 -6.10 18.68 -13.95
CA GLY A 63 -6.23 20.07 -13.50
C GLY A 63 -5.93 21.14 -14.55
N ALA A 64 -6.59 21.08 -15.72
CA ALA A 64 -6.48 22.11 -16.75
C ALA A 64 -7.87 22.44 -17.34
N TYR A 65 -8.16 23.74 -17.47
CA TYR A 65 -9.47 24.23 -17.90
C TYR A 65 -9.83 23.78 -19.32
N ARG A 66 -11.13 23.55 -19.54
CA ARG A 66 -11.72 23.22 -20.83
C ARG A 66 -12.94 24.09 -21.09
N ASP A 67 -13.15 24.41 -22.36
CA ASP A 67 -14.42 24.99 -22.83
C ASP A 67 -15.57 23.98 -22.68
N ASP A 68 -16.79 24.40 -23.01
CA ASP A 68 -17.96 23.53 -22.90
C ASP A 68 -18.02 22.42 -23.97
N ASN A 69 -17.08 22.42 -24.93
CA ASN A 69 -16.84 21.34 -25.89
C ASN A 69 -15.74 20.35 -25.42
N GLY A 70 -15.21 20.53 -24.20
CA GLY A 70 -14.14 19.71 -23.63
C GLY A 70 -12.76 19.96 -24.27
N LYS A 71 -12.57 21.07 -24.97
CA LYS A 71 -11.32 21.45 -25.66
C LYS A 71 -10.46 22.38 -24.81
N PRO A 72 -9.12 22.41 -24.98
CA PRO A 72 -8.27 23.42 -24.38
C PRO A 72 -8.72 24.82 -24.79
N TYR A 73 -8.90 25.70 -23.81
CA TYR A 73 -9.34 27.07 -24.03
C TYR A 73 -8.15 28.03 -23.96
N VAL A 74 -7.99 28.88 -24.97
CA VAL A 74 -6.95 29.93 -25.04
C VAL A 74 -7.68 31.27 -25.14
N LEU A 75 -7.46 32.10 -24.13
CA LEU A 75 -8.12 33.40 -23.95
C LEU A 75 -7.84 34.34 -25.13
N SER A 76 -8.81 35.19 -25.48
CA SER A 76 -8.64 36.20 -26.52
C SER A 76 -7.67 37.30 -26.09
N CYS A 77 -7.58 37.64 -24.81
CA CYS A 77 -6.57 38.56 -24.29
C CYS A 77 -5.14 38.03 -24.53
N VAL A 78 -4.92 36.71 -24.36
CA VAL A 78 -3.64 36.05 -24.66
C VAL A 78 -3.32 36.12 -26.14
N ARG A 79 -4.26 35.74 -27.02
CA ARG A 79 -4.04 35.81 -28.49
C ARG A 79 -3.74 37.22 -28.99
N LYS A 80 -4.41 38.24 -28.43
CA LYS A 80 -4.14 39.65 -28.72
C LYS A 80 -2.75 40.07 -28.24
N ALA A 81 -2.34 39.65 -27.04
CA ALA A 81 -1.01 39.93 -26.50
C ALA A 81 0.10 39.22 -27.32
N GLU A 82 -0.09 37.96 -27.72
CA GLU A 82 0.81 37.23 -28.62
C GLU A 82 1.00 37.97 -29.95
N ALA A 83 -0.10 38.42 -30.57
CA ALA A 83 -0.05 39.18 -31.82
C ALA A 83 0.70 40.51 -31.68
N LEU A 84 0.48 41.24 -30.57
CA LEU A 84 1.16 42.50 -30.28
C LEU A 84 2.67 42.31 -30.02
N ILE A 85 3.04 41.26 -29.29
CA ILE A 85 4.44 40.91 -29.03
C ILE A 85 5.14 40.51 -30.35
N ALA A 86 4.46 39.77 -31.22
CA ALA A 86 4.97 39.40 -32.53
C ALA A 86 5.14 40.62 -33.46
N SER A 87 4.19 41.55 -33.51
CA SER A 87 4.28 42.76 -34.34
C SER A 87 5.42 43.70 -33.91
N ASN A 88 5.76 43.70 -32.63
CA ASN A 88 6.81 44.56 -32.08
C ASN A 88 8.24 44.07 -32.39
N MET A 89 8.40 42.89 -33.01
CA MET A 89 9.70 42.33 -33.45
C MET A 89 10.79 42.35 -32.37
N LEU A 90 10.40 42.14 -31.10
CA LEU A 90 11.29 42.25 -29.95
C LEU A 90 12.42 41.22 -30.00
N ASP A 91 13.57 41.60 -29.46
CA ASP A 91 14.73 40.73 -29.27
C ASP A 91 14.40 39.48 -28.42
N LYS A 92 15.32 38.52 -28.41
CA LYS A 92 15.26 37.31 -27.59
C LYS A 92 16.45 37.23 -26.62
N GLU A 93 16.92 38.38 -26.14
CA GLU A 93 18.05 38.45 -25.23
C GLU A 93 17.72 37.89 -23.84
N TYR A 94 18.78 37.59 -23.09
CA TYR A 94 18.69 37.11 -21.72
C TYR A 94 17.97 38.11 -20.81
N LEU A 95 16.88 37.66 -20.15
CA LEU A 95 16.26 38.43 -19.08
C LEU A 95 17.20 38.60 -17.87
N PRO A 96 17.01 39.64 -17.03
CA PRO A 96 17.60 39.67 -15.69
C PRO A 96 17.30 38.39 -14.90
N ILE A 97 18.17 38.02 -13.97
CA ILE A 97 18.02 36.81 -13.13
C ILE A 97 16.68 36.83 -12.35
N GLY A 98 16.23 38.02 -11.92
CA GLY A 98 14.93 38.22 -11.26
C GLY A 98 13.71 38.27 -12.20
N GLY A 99 13.90 38.02 -13.50
CA GLY A 99 12.86 38.06 -14.52
C GLY A 99 12.59 39.44 -15.11
N LEU A 100 11.46 39.55 -15.81
CA LEU A 100 11.02 40.78 -16.47
C LEU A 100 10.43 41.75 -15.43
N GLY A 101 11.06 42.91 -15.23
CA GLY A 101 10.71 43.84 -14.14
C GLY A 101 9.25 44.33 -14.17
N GLU A 102 8.71 44.61 -15.36
CA GLU A 102 7.31 45.03 -15.55
C GLU A 102 6.31 43.94 -15.18
N PHE A 103 6.63 42.68 -15.51
CA PHE A 103 5.85 41.51 -15.09
C PHE A 103 5.90 41.33 -13.57
N SER A 104 7.09 41.41 -12.97
CA SER A 104 7.29 41.23 -11.53
C SER A 104 6.50 42.28 -10.72
N LYS A 105 6.48 43.54 -11.19
CA LYS A 105 5.66 44.61 -10.62
C LYS A 105 4.16 44.28 -10.74
N ALA A 106 3.68 44.01 -11.96
CA ALA A 106 2.26 43.75 -12.22
C ALA A 106 1.71 42.51 -11.48
N CYS A 107 2.55 41.48 -11.32
CA CYS A 107 2.27 40.28 -10.53
C CYS A 107 2.12 40.60 -9.04
N ALA A 108 2.99 41.43 -8.48
CA ALA A 108 2.87 41.87 -7.09
C ALA A 108 1.64 42.78 -6.87
N GLU A 109 1.37 43.70 -7.80
CA GLU A 109 0.17 44.57 -7.77
C GLU A 109 -1.14 43.78 -7.85
N LEU A 110 -1.19 42.71 -8.65
CA LEU A 110 -2.37 41.86 -8.78
C LEU A 110 -2.72 41.15 -7.45
N ALA A 111 -1.75 40.53 -6.78
CA ALA A 111 -2.01 39.84 -5.52
C ALA A 111 -2.23 40.82 -4.35
N LEU A 112 -1.40 41.86 -4.23
CA LEU A 112 -1.40 42.72 -3.04
C LEU A 112 -2.41 43.87 -3.10
N GLY A 113 -2.86 44.25 -4.30
CA GLY A 113 -3.65 45.46 -4.57
C GLY A 113 -2.75 46.69 -4.76
N PRO A 114 -3.10 47.63 -5.65
CA PRO A 114 -2.22 48.74 -6.05
C PRO A 114 -1.86 49.68 -4.88
N ASP A 115 -2.77 49.82 -3.91
CA ASP A 115 -2.59 50.70 -2.76
C ASP A 115 -1.83 50.11 -1.57
N ASN A 116 -1.39 48.85 -1.68
CA ASN A 116 -0.75 48.15 -0.56
C ASN A 116 0.57 48.81 -0.13
N GLU A 117 0.69 49.09 1.16
CA GLU A 117 1.88 49.72 1.75
C GLU A 117 3.18 48.95 1.47
N VAL A 118 3.13 47.63 1.30
CA VAL A 118 4.31 46.81 0.96
C VAL A 118 4.88 47.17 -0.41
N LEU A 119 4.01 47.50 -1.39
CA LEU A 119 4.43 47.93 -2.73
C LEU A 119 5.03 49.34 -2.69
N LYS A 120 4.36 50.25 -1.97
CA LYS A 120 4.81 51.63 -1.76
C LYS A 120 6.18 51.69 -1.06
N SER A 121 6.41 50.79 -0.11
CA SER A 121 7.63 50.74 0.73
C SER A 121 8.70 49.70 0.32
N LYS A 122 8.47 48.94 -0.76
CA LYS A 122 9.44 48.04 -1.45
C LYS A 122 10.16 47.00 -0.55
N ARG A 123 9.44 46.20 0.22
CA ARG A 123 10.03 45.35 1.28
C ARG A 123 10.12 43.85 0.94
N SER A 124 11.30 43.20 1.00
CA SER A 124 11.50 41.72 0.95
C SER A 124 12.57 41.18 1.97
N ARG A 125 12.58 39.86 2.31
CA ARG A 125 13.22 39.21 3.51
C ARG A 125 13.54 37.75 3.26
N PHE A 126 14.48 37.22 4.01
CA PHE A 126 14.80 35.80 4.05
C PHE A 126 15.09 35.40 5.49
N HIS A 127 14.81 34.15 5.85
CA HIS A 127 15.12 33.64 7.19
C HIS A 127 15.66 32.21 7.11
N THR A 128 16.95 32.05 7.37
CA THR A 128 17.68 30.77 7.33
C THR A 128 17.68 30.09 8.69
N VAL A 129 16.51 29.66 9.19
CA VAL A 129 16.41 28.90 10.45
C VAL A 129 15.32 27.81 10.45
N ALA A 130 14.23 27.99 9.70
CA ALA A 130 13.09 27.06 9.73
C ALA A 130 13.45 25.69 9.10
N ARG A 131 13.52 24.64 9.92
CA ARG A 131 13.75 23.26 9.45
C ARG A 131 12.45 22.56 9.04
N ASP A 132 11.33 22.93 9.66
CA ASP A 132 10.04 22.25 9.53
C ASP A 132 9.06 23.09 8.70
N VAL A 133 8.35 22.44 7.78
CA VAL A 133 7.22 23.00 7.02
C VAL A 133 5.96 22.18 7.26
N TYR A 134 4.87 22.88 7.59
CA TYR A 134 3.58 22.31 7.92
C TYR A 134 2.62 22.48 6.74
N LEU A 135 2.20 21.36 6.13
CA LEU A 135 1.25 21.32 5.02
C LEU A 135 -0.18 20.99 5.50
N PRO A 136 -1.24 21.48 4.83
CA PRO A 136 -2.59 21.00 5.11
C PRO A 136 -2.71 19.50 4.77
N LYS A 137 -3.61 18.79 5.46
CA LYS A 137 -3.94 17.39 5.14
C LYS A 137 -5.36 17.29 4.54
N PRO A 138 -5.52 16.88 3.26
CA PRO A 138 -4.48 16.69 2.24
C PRO A 138 -3.95 18.04 1.69
N SER A 139 -2.97 18.01 0.78
CA SER A 139 -2.49 19.17 0.00
C SER A 139 -2.17 18.73 -1.44
N TRP A 140 -1.78 19.66 -2.31
CA TRP A 140 -1.35 19.33 -3.67
C TRP A 140 -0.16 18.38 -3.64
N GLY A 141 -0.25 17.26 -4.36
CA GLY A 141 0.68 16.13 -4.24
C GLY A 141 2.16 16.47 -4.49
N ASN A 142 2.45 17.56 -5.19
CA ASN A 142 3.82 18.00 -5.47
C ASN A 142 4.44 18.87 -4.36
N HIS A 143 3.68 19.34 -3.36
CA HIS A 143 4.26 20.06 -2.22
C HIS A 143 5.24 19.18 -1.42
N THR A 144 4.84 17.93 -1.14
CA THR A 144 5.67 16.92 -0.46
C THR A 144 7.05 16.75 -1.10
N PRO A 145 7.19 16.38 -2.39
CA PRO A 145 8.51 16.26 -3.03
C PRO A 145 9.24 17.59 -3.12
N ILE A 146 8.59 18.73 -3.48
CA ILE A 146 9.27 20.04 -3.54
C ILE A 146 9.99 20.37 -2.23
N PHE A 147 9.29 20.28 -1.09
CA PHE A 147 9.86 20.66 0.20
C PHE A 147 10.86 19.63 0.72
N ARG A 148 10.62 18.33 0.52
CA ARG A 148 11.56 17.26 0.88
C ARG A 148 12.87 17.38 0.11
N ASP A 149 12.80 17.60 -1.18
CA ASP A 149 13.96 17.66 -2.08
C ASP A 149 14.74 18.99 -1.89
N ALA A 150 14.07 20.02 -1.36
CA ALA A 150 14.69 21.23 -0.79
C ALA A 150 15.30 21.03 0.63
N GLY A 151 15.26 19.82 1.18
CA GLY A 151 15.86 19.46 2.47
C GLY A 151 15.03 19.84 3.71
N MET A 152 13.75 20.19 3.56
CA MET A 152 12.87 20.54 4.69
C MET A 152 12.20 19.31 5.33
N GLN A 153 12.01 19.35 6.64
CA GLN A 153 11.25 18.37 7.39
C GLN A 153 9.75 18.60 7.17
N LEU A 154 9.06 17.59 6.67
CA LEU A 154 7.63 17.65 6.40
C LEU A 154 6.82 17.33 7.65
N LYS A 155 5.88 18.21 7.98
CA LYS A 155 4.85 18.03 9.00
C LYS A 155 3.49 18.36 8.38
N ALA A 156 2.41 18.03 9.07
CA ALA A 156 1.05 18.30 8.60
C ALA A 156 0.15 18.84 9.72
N TYR A 157 -0.89 19.57 9.32
CA TYR A 157 -2.00 19.98 10.18
C TYR A 157 -3.35 19.56 9.56
N ARG A 158 -4.36 19.30 10.40
CA ARG A 158 -5.72 18.97 9.93
C ARG A 158 -6.31 20.11 9.09
N TYR A 159 -7.03 19.74 8.04
CA TYR A 159 -7.63 20.71 7.11
C TYR A 159 -8.98 20.23 6.57
N TYR A 160 -9.02 19.04 5.98
CA TYR A 160 -10.26 18.48 5.43
C TYR A 160 -10.88 17.43 6.36
N ASP A 161 -12.18 17.55 6.62
CA ASP A 161 -12.96 16.52 7.30
C ASP A 161 -13.76 15.67 6.28
N PRO A 162 -13.42 14.38 6.09
CA PRO A 162 -14.18 13.49 5.22
C PRO A 162 -15.62 13.23 5.64
N ALA A 163 -15.97 13.43 6.92
CA ALA A 163 -17.33 13.20 7.41
C ALA A 163 -18.30 14.33 7.02
N THR A 164 -17.79 15.55 6.87
CA THR A 164 -18.58 16.74 6.47
C THR A 164 -18.27 17.23 5.05
N CYS A 165 -17.26 16.65 4.39
CA CYS A 165 -16.69 17.13 3.12
C CYS A 165 -16.25 18.61 3.16
N GLY A 166 -15.92 19.11 4.36
CA GLY A 166 -15.69 20.52 4.67
C GLY A 166 -14.37 20.79 5.41
N PHE A 167 -14.23 22.00 5.95
CA PHE A 167 -13.02 22.46 6.63
C PHE A 167 -13.04 22.06 8.11
N ASP A 168 -12.10 21.22 8.55
CA ASP A 168 -11.86 20.87 9.96
C ASP A 168 -11.22 22.06 10.68
N PHE A 169 -12.03 23.09 10.92
CA PHE A 169 -11.57 24.33 11.54
C PHE A 169 -11.04 24.14 12.96
N THR A 170 -11.73 23.32 13.75
CA THR A 170 -11.35 23.02 15.14
C THR A 170 -10.04 22.24 15.19
N GLY A 171 -9.87 21.23 14.33
CA GLY A 171 -8.63 20.47 14.23
C GLY A 171 -7.48 21.30 13.67
N ALA A 172 -7.73 22.15 12.67
CA ALA A 172 -6.75 23.08 12.14
C ALA A 172 -6.24 24.04 13.22
N LEU A 173 -7.14 24.70 13.98
CA LEU A 173 -6.75 25.59 15.08
C LEU A 173 -5.97 24.86 16.16
N ASP A 174 -6.43 23.68 16.58
CA ASP A 174 -5.77 22.87 17.61
C ASP A 174 -4.34 22.46 17.19
N ASP A 175 -4.15 21.99 15.96
CA ASP A 175 -2.82 21.65 15.42
C ASP A 175 -1.93 22.88 15.24
N ILE A 176 -2.44 23.94 14.61
CA ILE A 176 -1.69 25.18 14.36
C ILE A 176 -1.26 25.84 15.68
N SER A 177 -2.09 25.76 16.73
CA SER A 177 -1.76 26.28 18.06
C SER A 177 -0.54 25.58 18.71
N LYS A 178 -0.14 24.40 18.21
CA LYS A 178 0.97 23.57 18.72
C LYS A 178 2.24 23.69 17.88
N ILE A 179 2.17 24.17 16.63
CA ILE A 179 3.32 24.30 15.71
C ILE A 179 4.46 25.11 16.36
N PRO A 180 5.70 24.58 16.48
CA PRO A 180 6.83 25.29 17.06
C PRO A 180 7.03 26.70 16.51
N GLU A 181 7.47 27.64 17.35
CA GLU A 181 7.77 28.99 16.86
C GLU A 181 8.86 28.95 15.79
N HIS A 182 8.79 29.86 14.82
CA HIS A 182 9.70 29.94 13.67
C HIS A 182 9.67 28.76 12.67
N SER A 183 8.69 27.84 12.75
CA SER A 183 8.37 26.92 11.65
C SER A 183 7.68 27.63 10.47
N VAL A 184 7.68 27.00 9.29
CA VAL A 184 6.90 27.45 8.13
C VAL A 184 5.51 26.80 8.14
N ILE A 185 4.46 27.57 7.90
CA ILE A 185 3.11 27.05 7.60
C ILE A 185 2.77 27.36 6.14
N MET A 186 2.36 26.33 5.40
CA MET A 186 1.95 26.43 4.01
C MET A 186 0.42 26.55 3.94
N LEU A 187 -0.08 27.56 3.22
CA LEU A 187 -1.51 27.87 3.07
C LEU A 187 -1.86 27.98 1.59
N HIS A 188 -3.01 27.46 1.17
CA HIS A 188 -3.57 27.80 -0.15
C HIS A 188 -4.32 29.12 -0.01
N ALA A 189 -4.05 30.09 -0.89
CA ALA A 189 -4.66 31.42 -0.83
C ALA A 189 -6.18 31.39 -1.09
N CYS A 190 -6.57 30.58 -2.07
CA CYS A 190 -7.95 30.23 -2.41
C CYS A 190 -7.99 28.94 -3.25
N ALA A 191 -9.18 28.33 -3.35
CA ALA A 191 -9.45 27.09 -4.08
C ALA A 191 -8.46 25.96 -3.75
N HIS A 192 -8.44 25.56 -2.48
CA HIS A 192 -7.54 24.54 -1.96
C HIS A 192 -7.45 23.29 -2.84
N ASN A 193 -6.26 22.98 -3.34
CA ASN A 193 -5.99 21.79 -4.13
C ASN A 193 -5.52 20.67 -3.18
N PRO A 194 -6.25 19.54 -3.05
CA PRO A 194 -7.18 19.00 -4.04
C PRO A 194 -8.69 19.11 -3.73
N THR A 195 -9.09 19.66 -2.58
CA THR A 195 -10.45 19.48 -2.03
C THR A 195 -11.50 20.48 -2.51
N GLY A 196 -11.08 21.67 -2.95
CA GLY A 196 -11.97 22.81 -3.21
C GLY A 196 -12.55 23.46 -1.95
N VAL A 197 -12.13 23.05 -0.76
CA VAL A 197 -12.65 23.55 0.53
C VAL A 197 -11.76 24.70 1.02
N ASP A 198 -12.34 25.87 1.26
CA ASP A 198 -11.63 27.05 1.77
C ASP A 198 -12.20 27.53 3.13
N PRO A 199 -11.39 28.14 4.02
CA PRO A 199 -11.88 28.79 5.22
C PRO A 199 -12.71 30.04 4.90
N ARG A 200 -13.74 30.32 5.70
CA ARG A 200 -14.50 31.58 5.65
C ARG A 200 -13.66 32.76 6.17
N PRO A 201 -14.00 34.03 5.82
CA PRO A 201 -13.27 35.20 6.29
C PRO A 201 -13.09 35.29 7.81
N GLU A 202 -14.08 34.82 8.58
CA GLU A 202 -14.02 34.77 10.06
C GLU A 202 -12.99 33.76 10.53
N GLN A 203 -12.96 32.57 9.91
CA GLN A 203 -12.02 31.50 10.21
C GLN A 203 -10.59 31.90 9.86
N TRP A 204 -10.39 32.59 8.73
CA TRP A 204 -9.10 33.18 8.36
C TRP A 204 -8.59 34.21 9.37
N LYS A 205 -9.47 35.00 10.01
CA LYS A 205 -9.08 35.95 11.08
C LYS A 205 -8.54 35.21 12.30
N GLU A 206 -9.21 34.14 12.72
CA GLU A 206 -8.76 33.31 13.85
C GLU A 206 -7.46 32.56 13.54
N LEU A 207 -7.34 31.96 12.34
CA LEU A 207 -6.10 31.34 11.87
C LEU A 207 -4.94 32.35 11.89
N SER A 208 -5.14 33.55 11.32
CA SER A 208 -4.17 34.64 11.34
C SER A 208 -3.71 35.00 12.75
N ALA A 209 -4.64 35.10 13.71
CA ALA A 209 -4.33 35.41 15.10
C ALA A 209 -3.47 34.32 15.78
N VAL A 210 -3.79 33.03 15.58
CA VAL A 210 -3.00 31.91 16.15
C VAL A 210 -1.63 31.81 15.49
N ILE A 211 -1.56 31.90 14.15
CA ILE A 211 -0.31 31.88 13.38
C ILE A 211 0.63 33.01 13.81
N LYS A 212 0.08 34.23 14.01
CA LYS A 212 0.84 35.39 14.50
C LYS A 212 1.34 35.18 15.93
N LYS A 213 0.48 34.66 16.82
CA LYS A 213 0.85 34.31 18.21
C LYS A 213 1.98 33.27 18.25
N ARG A 214 2.00 32.31 17.33
CA ARG A 214 3.05 31.28 17.18
C ARG A 214 4.28 31.75 16.37
N LYS A 215 4.32 33.01 15.88
CA LYS A 215 5.45 33.58 15.12
C LYS A 215 5.88 32.71 13.92
N LEU A 216 4.92 32.11 13.22
CA LEU A 216 5.21 31.24 12.06
C LEU A 216 5.55 32.07 10.83
N LEU A 217 6.37 31.52 9.93
CA LEU A 217 6.56 32.07 8.59
C LEU A 217 5.44 31.54 7.68
N VAL A 218 4.70 32.43 7.04
CA VAL A 218 3.55 32.05 6.22
C VAL A 218 3.97 31.91 4.76
N PHE A 219 3.68 30.77 4.15
CA PHE A 219 3.90 30.52 2.72
C PHE A 219 2.55 30.29 2.04
N PHE A 220 2.07 31.29 1.28
CA PHE A 220 0.90 31.13 0.42
C PHE A 220 1.24 30.55 -0.96
N ASP A 221 0.50 29.53 -1.40
CA ASP A 221 0.37 29.15 -2.81
C ASP A 221 -0.92 29.75 -3.39
N MET A 222 -0.80 30.44 -4.52
CA MET A 222 -1.85 31.25 -5.14
C MET A 222 -1.93 30.95 -6.64
N ALA A 223 -2.45 29.76 -6.96
CA ALA A 223 -2.53 29.26 -8.33
C ALA A 223 -3.88 29.51 -9.03
N TYR A 224 -4.86 30.11 -8.34
CA TYR A 224 -6.27 30.18 -8.78
C TYR A 224 -6.90 31.58 -8.67
N GLN A 225 -6.12 32.65 -8.51
CA GLN A 225 -6.67 34.02 -8.32
C GLN A 225 -7.57 34.47 -9.49
N GLY A 226 -8.79 34.90 -9.17
CA GLY A 226 -9.86 35.27 -10.10
C GLY A 226 -10.58 34.07 -10.71
N PHE A 227 -10.00 32.87 -10.61
CA PHE A 227 -10.50 31.62 -11.18
C PHE A 227 -11.33 30.81 -10.16
N ALA A 228 -11.28 31.17 -8.87
CA ALA A 228 -12.06 30.49 -7.83
C ALA A 228 -13.45 31.11 -7.66
N SER A 229 -13.54 32.43 -7.46
CA SER A 229 -14.81 33.14 -7.28
C SER A 229 -15.25 34.03 -8.45
N GLY A 230 -14.42 34.16 -9.49
CA GLY A 230 -14.63 35.13 -10.57
C GLY A 230 -14.20 36.56 -10.21
N ASP A 231 -13.56 36.75 -9.06
CA ASP A 231 -13.13 38.04 -8.49
C ASP A 231 -11.69 37.93 -7.97
N ILE A 232 -10.79 38.73 -8.55
CA ILE A 232 -9.36 38.70 -8.24
C ILE A 232 -9.02 39.26 -6.85
N ASP A 233 -9.86 40.14 -6.30
CA ASP A 233 -9.64 40.79 -5.00
C ASP A 233 -10.20 39.92 -3.88
N ARG A 234 -11.36 39.30 -4.08
CA ARG A 234 -11.91 38.28 -3.19
C ARG A 234 -10.97 37.08 -3.06
N ASP A 235 -10.46 36.57 -4.18
CA ASP A 235 -9.53 35.44 -4.20
C ASP A 235 -8.13 35.79 -3.62
N ALA A 236 -7.84 37.09 -3.43
CA ALA A 236 -6.62 37.59 -2.78
C ALA A 236 -6.79 37.96 -1.30
N TRP A 237 -8.03 37.94 -0.79
CA TRP A 237 -8.38 38.52 0.51
C TRP A 237 -7.56 37.96 1.68
N ALA A 238 -7.34 36.64 1.73
CA ALA A 238 -6.56 36.01 2.79
C ALA A 238 -5.10 36.48 2.82
N VAL A 239 -4.46 36.60 1.64
CA VAL A 239 -3.07 37.07 1.50
C VAL A 239 -2.95 38.52 1.98
N ARG A 240 -3.86 39.39 1.51
CA ARG A 240 -3.88 40.81 1.88
C ARG A 240 -4.13 41.00 3.37
N TYR A 241 -5.10 40.29 3.94
CA TYR A 241 -5.41 40.34 5.37
C TYR A 241 -4.22 39.90 6.23
N PHE A 242 -3.49 38.84 5.86
CA PHE A 242 -2.29 38.43 6.60
C PHE A 242 -1.18 39.49 6.54
N ILE A 243 -1.03 40.20 5.42
CA ILE A 243 -0.06 41.29 5.28
C ILE A 243 -0.47 42.50 6.13
N GLU A 244 -1.76 42.88 6.13
CA GLU A 244 -2.32 43.92 7.00
C GLU A 244 -2.14 43.59 8.49
N GLN A 245 -2.28 42.31 8.87
CA GLN A 245 -2.00 41.84 10.21
C GLN A 245 -0.49 41.73 10.53
N GLY A 246 0.40 42.12 9.61
CA GLY A 246 1.85 42.18 9.84
C GLY A 246 2.56 40.83 9.88
N HIS A 247 2.04 39.81 9.18
CA HIS A 247 2.75 38.55 8.99
C HIS A 247 3.93 38.70 8.03
N ASN A 248 4.97 37.89 8.23
CA ASN A 248 6.00 37.70 7.21
C ASN A 248 5.45 36.68 6.20
N VAL A 249 5.32 37.07 4.93
CA VAL A 249 4.66 36.25 3.90
C VAL A 249 5.63 35.93 2.77
N LEU A 250 5.76 34.63 2.45
CA LEU A 250 6.21 34.12 1.16
C LEU A 250 4.98 33.86 0.29
N LEU A 251 5.03 34.18 -1.00
CA LEU A 251 3.90 33.99 -1.92
C LEU A 251 4.39 33.43 -3.25
N SER A 252 3.86 32.27 -3.63
CA SER A 252 3.98 31.67 -4.96
C SER A 252 2.72 31.96 -5.76
N GLN A 253 2.83 32.71 -6.86
CA GLN A 253 1.72 32.97 -7.79
C GLN A 253 1.91 32.19 -9.09
N SER A 254 0.81 31.67 -9.67
CA SER A 254 0.85 30.99 -10.98
C SER A 254 -0.17 31.54 -11.96
N PHE A 255 0.27 31.85 -13.18
CA PHE A 255 -0.60 32.32 -14.28
C PHE A 255 -1.12 31.18 -15.17
N ALA A 256 -0.82 29.94 -14.80
CA ALA A 256 -1.17 28.76 -15.60
C ALA A 256 -2.69 28.57 -15.76
N LYS A 257 -3.51 28.94 -14.76
CA LYS A 257 -4.96 28.70 -14.76
C LYS A 257 -5.73 29.96 -15.17
N ASN A 258 -5.56 31.06 -14.44
CA ASN A 258 -6.29 32.31 -14.65
C ASN A 258 -6.01 33.01 -16.01
N MET A 259 -4.84 32.79 -16.63
CA MET A 259 -4.55 33.20 -18.01
C MET A 259 -4.44 32.02 -19.00
N GLY A 260 -4.66 30.79 -18.56
CA GLY A 260 -4.50 29.59 -19.40
C GLY A 260 -3.07 29.29 -19.85
N LEU A 261 -2.05 29.95 -19.27
CA LEU A 261 -0.64 29.85 -19.69
C LEU A 261 0.08 28.59 -19.13
N TYR A 262 -0.57 27.43 -19.20
CA TYR A 262 -0.09 26.17 -18.61
C TYR A 262 1.32 25.78 -19.08
N GLY A 263 1.55 25.83 -20.41
CA GLY A 263 2.79 25.43 -21.07
C GLY A 263 3.92 26.45 -20.95
N GLU A 264 3.59 27.74 -20.85
CA GLU A 264 4.55 28.85 -20.78
C GLU A 264 5.31 28.94 -19.43
N ARG A 265 4.86 28.19 -18.42
CA ARG A 265 5.49 28.08 -17.09
C ARG A 265 5.63 29.42 -16.33
N VAL A 266 4.64 30.29 -16.46
CA VAL A 266 4.64 31.65 -15.89
C VAL A 266 4.16 31.66 -14.43
N GLY A 267 4.91 32.35 -13.57
CA GLY A 267 4.60 32.55 -12.16
C GLY A 267 5.50 33.62 -11.54
N GLY A 268 5.19 34.03 -10.32
CA GLY A 268 5.98 34.99 -9.54
C GLY A 268 6.21 34.51 -8.12
N PHE A 269 7.38 34.80 -7.57
CA PHE A 269 7.70 34.56 -6.16
C PHE A 269 7.90 35.90 -5.46
N THR A 270 7.02 36.21 -4.51
CA THR A 270 7.02 37.47 -3.74
C THR A 270 7.34 37.17 -2.29
N VAL A 271 8.08 38.07 -1.63
CA VAL A 271 8.41 37.96 -0.21
C VAL A 271 8.17 39.31 0.47
N VAL A 272 7.38 39.34 1.56
CA VAL A 272 6.77 40.55 2.18
C VAL A 272 7.23 40.82 3.61
N CYS A 273 7.82 41.99 3.87
CA CYS A 273 8.97 42.10 4.78
C CYS A 273 9.18 43.47 5.45
N ALA A 274 10.35 43.73 6.08
CA ALA A 274 10.54 44.87 6.98
C ALA A 274 10.88 46.21 6.28
N ASP A 275 11.83 46.22 5.34
CA ASP A 275 12.30 47.45 4.68
C ASP A 275 12.95 47.18 3.29
N ALA A 276 13.31 48.26 2.59
CA ALA A 276 13.89 48.21 1.24
C ALA A 276 15.38 47.81 1.18
N GLU A 277 16.13 47.91 2.29
CA GLU A 277 17.52 47.42 2.35
C GLU A 277 17.55 45.92 2.62
N GLU A 278 16.64 45.42 3.46
CA GLU A 278 16.35 43.99 3.58
C GLU A 278 15.96 43.41 2.22
N ALA A 279 15.17 44.15 1.43
CA ALA A 279 14.72 43.71 0.12
C ALA A 279 15.87 43.41 -0.84
N LYS A 280 16.81 44.36 -0.96
CA LYS A 280 18.00 44.23 -1.81
C LYS A 280 18.88 43.05 -1.40
N ARG A 281 19.12 42.87 -0.08
CA ARG A 281 19.90 41.74 0.44
C ARG A 281 19.27 40.41 0.00
N VAL A 282 17.96 40.33 0.03
CA VAL A 282 17.23 39.07 -0.19
C VAL A 282 17.04 38.76 -1.66
N GLU A 283 16.75 39.76 -2.46
CA GLU A 283 16.77 39.65 -3.91
C GLU A 283 18.16 39.17 -4.39
N SER A 284 19.26 39.62 -3.77
CA SER A 284 20.61 39.13 -4.08
C SER A 284 20.79 37.64 -3.79
N GLN A 285 20.26 37.13 -2.67
CA GLN A 285 20.33 35.71 -2.33
C GLN A 285 19.47 34.85 -3.26
N LEU A 286 18.26 35.31 -3.60
CA LEU A 286 17.42 34.64 -4.59
C LEU A 286 18.09 34.58 -5.97
N LYS A 287 18.79 35.64 -6.39
CA LYS A 287 19.58 35.64 -7.63
C LYS A 287 20.73 34.61 -7.59
N ILE A 288 21.40 34.46 -6.44
CA ILE A 288 22.45 33.44 -6.24
C ILE A 288 21.87 32.02 -6.33
N LEU A 289 20.65 31.78 -5.82
CA LEU A 289 19.97 30.48 -5.92
C LEU A 289 19.45 30.19 -7.34
N ILE A 290 18.86 31.17 -8.01
CA ILE A 290 18.28 31.01 -9.37
C ILE A 290 19.37 30.70 -10.41
N ARG A 291 20.51 31.42 -10.34
CA ARG A 291 21.55 31.37 -11.36
C ARG A 291 22.10 29.95 -11.67
N PRO A 292 22.44 29.09 -10.69
CA PRO A 292 22.89 27.72 -10.97
C PRO A 292 21.77 26.74 -11.32
N ILE A 293 20.49 27.05 -11.01
CA ILE A 293 19.37 26.14 -11.33
C ILE A 293 18.95 26.30 -12.80
N TYR A 294 18.74 27.53 -13.26
CA TYR A 294 18.28 27.80 -14.64
C TYR A 294 18.78 29.11 -15.26
N SER A 295 19.80 29.76 -14.67
CA SER A 295 20.34 31.08 -15.06
C SER A 295 19.36 32.25 -14.90
N ASN A 296 18.26 32.25 -15.65
CA ASN A 296 17.24 33.29 -15.75
C ASN A 296 15.94 32.73 -16.37
N PRO A 297 14.76 33.26 -16.02
CA PRO A 297 13.48 32.66 -16.42
C PRO A 297 13.15 32.88 -17.91
N PRO A 298 12.27 32.04 -18.51
CA PRO A 298 11.83 32.19 -19.89
C PRO A 298 11.01 33.47 -20.09
N MET A 299 11.21 34.14 -21.24
CA MET A 299 10.66 35.48 -21.46
C MET A 299 9.24 35.53 -22.01
N ASN A 300 8.80 34.51 -22.77
CA ASN A 300 7.63 34.62 -23.64
C ASN A 300 6.33 34.84 -22.86
N GLY A 301 5.94 33.86 -22.04
CA GLY A 301 4.78 34.01 -21.17
C GLY A 301 4.86 35.16 -20.16
N ALA A 302 6.06 35.56 -19.73
CA ALA A 302 6.23 36.75 -18.88
C ALA A 302 5.90 38.05 -19.64
N ARG A 303 6.32 38.16 -20.92
CA ARG A 303 5.90 39.25 -21.81
C ARG A 303 4.38 39.21 -22.05
N ILE A 304 3.79 38.05 -22.34
CA ILE A 304 2.33 37.89 -22.51
C ILE A 304 1.57 38.39 -21.28
N ALA A 305 1.93 37.91 -20.09
CA ALA A 305 1.26 38.31 -18.85
C ALA A 305 1.48 39.80 -18.51
N ALA A 306 2.68 40.35 -18.74
CA ALA A 306 2.93 41.78 -18.57
C ALA A 306 2.07 42.63 -19.52
N THR A 307 2.02 42.28 -20.81
CA THR A 307 1.19 42.95 -21.81
C THR A 307 -0.29 42.94 -21.42
N ILE A 308 -0.82 41.79 -20.95
CA ILE A 308 -2.22 41.72 -20.49
C ILE A 308 -2.45 42.60 -19.25
N LEU A 309 -1.57 42.53 -18.24
CA LEU A 309 -1.79 43.21 -16.96
C LEU A 309 -1.58 44.73 -17.04
N ASN A 310 -0.72 45.21 -17.95
CA ASN A 310 -0.33 46.62 -18.09
C ASN A 310 -1.07 47.36 -19.21
N THR A 311 -1.76 46.67 -20.12
CA THR A 311 -2.64 47.29 -21.13
C THR A 311 -4.09 47.28 -20.64
N PRO A 312 -4.71 48.44 -20.33
CA PRO A 312 -6.03 48.51 -19.69
C PRO A 312 -7.14 47.70 -20.41
N GLU A 313 -7.15 47.74 -21.74
CA GLU A 313 -8.14 47.07 -22.58
C GLU A 313 -7.99 45.55 -22.55
N LEU A 314 -6.74 45.05 -22.55
CA LEU A 314 -6.43 43.62 -22.41
C LEU A 314 -6.69 43.14 -20.99
N ARG A 315 -6.43 43.98 -19.98
CA ARG A 315 -6.75 43.69 -18.58
C ARG A 315 -8.25 43.57 -18.36
N SER A 316 -9.07 44.47 -18.91
CA SER A 316 -10.53 44.37 -18.86
C SER A 316 -11.02 43.09 -19.53
N THR A 317 -10.54 42.82 -20.75
CA THR A 317 -10.85 41.58 -21.49
C THR A 317 -10.51 40.34 -20.64
N TRP A 318 -9.34 40.33 -19.99
CA TRP A 318 -8.91 39.22 -19.14
C TRP A 318 -9.78 39.04 -17.89
N LEU A 319 -10.21 40.13 -17.24
CA LEU A 319 -11.10 40.07 -16.07
C LEU A 319 -12.48 39.51 -16.44
N GLU A 320 -13.02 39.89 -17.59
CA GLU A 320 -14.25 39.31 -18.14
C GLU A 320 -14.09 37.82 -18.48
N GLU A 321 -12.98 37.44 -19.13
CA GLU A 321 -12.69 36.05 -19.51
C GLU A 321 -12.45 35.15 -18.29
N VAL A 322 -11.68 35.58 -17.29
CA VAL A 322 -11.42 34.77 -16.08
C VAL A 322 -12.69 34.60 -15.24
N LYS A 323 -13.53 35.64 -15.14
CA LYS A 323 -14.86 35.53 -14.54
C LYS A 323 -15.75 34.55 -15.30
N GLY A 324 -15.78 34.61 -16.63
CA GLY A 324 -16.54 33.67 -17.45
C GLY A 324 -16.10 32.21 -17.27
N MET A 325 -14.80 31.96 -17.06
CA MET A 325 -14.29 30.63 -16.74
C MET A 325 -14.73 30.14 -15.35
N ALA A 326 -14.71 31.02 -14.33
CA ALA A 326 -15.19 30.70 -12.99
C ALA A 326 -16.70 30.45 -12.96
N ASP A 327 -17.49 31.33 -13.58
CA ASP A 327 -18.95 31.21 -13.70
C ASP A 327 -19.36 29.89 -14.38
N ARG A 328 -18.62 29.44 -15.40
CA ARG A 328 -18.85 28.12 -16.02
C ARG A 328 -18.65 26.98 -15.03
N ILE A 329 -17.58 27.01 -14.23
CA ILE A 329 -17.28 25.97 -13.24
C ILE A 329 -18.34 25.94 -12.13
N ILE A 330 -18.75 27.11 -11.63
CA ILE A 330 -19.84 27.24 -10.64
C ILE A 330 -21.12 26.62 -11.21
N LYS A 331 -21.50 27.00 -12.44
CA LYS A 331 -22.66 26.42 -13.14
C LYS A 331 -22.56 24.90 -13.33
N MET A 332 -21.37 24.35 -13.58
CA MET A 332 -21.19 22.89 -13.68
C MET A 332 -21.39 22.18 -12.33
N ARG A 333 -21.04 22.81 -11.20
CA ARG A 333 -21.35 22.29 -9.84
C ARG A 333 -22.85 22.28 -9.59
N GLU A 334 -23.51 23.40 -9.85
CA GLU A 334 -24.97 23.55 -9.72
C GLU A 334 -25.71 22.53 -10.61
N MET A 335 -25.31 22.40 -11.88
CA MET A 335 -25.90 21.43 -12.80
C MET A 335 -25.62 19.98 -12.37
N LEU A 336 -24.48 19.66 -11.76
CA LEU A 336 -24.21 18.32 -11.26
C LEU A 336 -25.15 17.98 -10.08
N VAL A 337 -25.27 18.87 -9.09
CA VAL A 337 -26.20 18.70 -7.96
C VAL A 337 -27.66 18.62 -8.43
N ALA A 338 -28.07 19.49 -9.35
CA ALA A 338 -29.42 19.49 -9.90
C ALA A 338 -29.75 18.20 -10.68
N ASN A 339 -28.81 17.68 -11.49
CA ASN A 339 -29.01 16.42 -12.20
C ASN A 339 -28.97 15.22 -11.24
N LEU A 340 -28.11 15.20 -10.21
CA LEU A 340 -28.12 14.13 -9.19
C LEU A 340 -29.45 14.05 -8.45
N LYS A 341 -30.05 15.20 -8.13
CA LYS A 341 -31.41 15.28 -7.57
C LYS A 341 -32.48 14.80 -8.57
N LYS A 342 -32.34 15.12 -9.86
CA LYS A 342 -33.25 14.69 -10.94
C LYS A 342 -33.19 13.18 -11.20
N GLU A 343 -32.01 12.57 -11.12
CA GLU A 343 -31.83 11.11 -11.21
C GLU A 343 -32.41 10.37 -9.97
N GLY A 344 -32.78 11.08 -8.90
CA GLY A 344 -33.38 10.52 -7.70
C GLY A 344 -32.42 10.26 -6.55
N SER A 345 -31.24 10.90 -6.53
CA SER A 345 -30.31 10.78 -5.39
C SER A 345 -30.91 11.39 -4.12
N SER A 346 -30.93 10.59 -3.04
CA SER A 346 -31.35 11.01 -1.69
C SER A 346 -30.20 11.53 -0.82
N GLN A 347 -28.96 11.50 -1.31
CA GLN A 347 -27.79 12.00 -0.59
C GLN A 347 -27.73 13.54 -0.61
N ASN A 348 -27.13 14.13 0.42
CA ASN A 348 -26.81 15.56 0.42
C ASN A 348 -25.56 15.81 -0.43
N TRP A 349 -25.71 16.57 -1.51
CA TRP A 349 -24.62 16.96 -2.42
C TRP A 349 -24.22 18.44 -2.30
N GLN A 350 -24.69 19.14 -1.27
CA GLN A 350 -24.46 20.58 -1.09
C GLN A 350 -22.96 20.95 -1.04
N HIS A 351 -22.10 20.06 -0.55
CA HIS A 351 -20.64 20.24 -0.56
C HIS A 351 -20.05 20.43 -1.96
N VAL A 352 -20.68 19.89 -3.00
CA VAL A 352 -20.24 20.07 -4.40
C VAL A 352 -20.36 21.53 -4.84
N THR A 353 -21.37 22.25 -4.35
CA THR A 353 -21.58 23.69 -4.59
C THR A 353 -20.89 24.60 -3.56
N ASP A 354 -20.67 24.12 -2.34
CA ASP A 354 -19.94 24.87 -1.30
C ASP A 354 -18.42 24.88 -1.56
N GLN A 355 -17.89 23.84 -2.19
CA GLN A 355 -16.50 23.77 -2.67
C GLN A 355 -16.29 24.65 -3.91
N ILE A 356 -15.14 25.31 -4.00
CA ILE A 356 -14.82 26.32 -5.02
C ILE A 356 -13.66 25.90 -5.95
N GLY A 357 -13.48 26.65 -7.05
CA GLY A 357 -12.38 26.44 -8.00
C GLY A 357 -12.46 25.13 -8.80
N MET A 358 -11.33 24.65 -9.31
CA MET A 358 -11.27 23.56 -10.30
C MET A 358 -11.69 22.18 -9.79
N PHE A 359 -11.49 21.90 -8.51
CA PHE A 359 -11.58 20.54 -7.96
C PHE A 359 -12.70 20.39 -6.95
N CYS A 360 -13.29 19.20 -6.93
CA CYS A 360 -14.30 18.81 -5.97
C CYS A 360 -13.91 17.47 -5.36
N PHE A 361 -13.85 17.39 -4.04
CA PHE A 361 -13.86 16.12 -3.31
C PHE A 361 -15.31 15.68 -3.18
N THR A 362 -15.70 14.70 -4.00
CA THR A 362 -17.10 14.28 -4.14
C THR A 362 -17.64 13.49 -2.94
N GLY A 363 -16.75 12.89 -2.14
CA GLY A 363 -17.12 11.91 -1.10
C GLY A 363 -17.33 10.47 -1.64
N LEU A 364 -17.18 10.25 -2.95
CA LEU A 364 -17.24 8.92 -3.55
C LEU A 364 -16.14 8.00 -3.01
N GLN A 365 -16.53 6.79 -2.63
CA GLN A 365 -15.61 5.77 -2.13
C GLN A 365 -14.83 5.11 -3.29
N PRO A 366 -13.65 4.51 -3.04
CA PRO A 366 -12.81 3.91 -4.08
C PRO A 366 -13.55 2.89 -4.96
N GLU A 367 -14.49 2.12 -4.40
CA GLU A 367 -15.30 1.15 -5.14
C GLU A 367 -16.28 1.84 -6.11
N GLN A 368 -16.85 2.98 -5.71
CA GLN A 368 -17.69 3.80 -6.60
C GLN A 368 -16.84 4.41 -7.72
N VAL A 369 -15.62 4.86 -7.41
CA VAL A 369 -14.67 5.38 -8.40
C VAL A 369 -14.25 4.31 -9.40
N GLU A 370 -13.90 3.11 -8.93
CA GLU A 370 -13.56 1.98 -9.81
C GLU A 370 -14.74 1.55 -10.68
N ARG A 371 -15.96 1.60 -10.15
CA ARG A 371 -17.18 1.33 -10.93
C ARG A 371 -17.44 2.41 -11.99
N LEU A 372 -17.27 3.68 -11.65
CA LEU A 372 -17.33 4.81 -12.59
C LEU A 372 -16.30 4.70 -13.72
N ILE A 373 -15.09 4.22 -13.42
CA ILE A 373 -14.04 3.96 -14.41
C ILE A 373 -14.43 2.77 -15.30
N ASN A 374 -14.81 1.63 -14.71
CA ASN A 374 -14.96 0.36 -15.43
C ASN A 374 -16.28 0.22 -16.19
N GLU A 375 -17.40 0.72 -15.65
CA GLU A 375 -18.74 0.62 -16.26
C GLU A 375 -19.13 1.86 -17.08
N PHE A 376 -18.63 3.05 -16.69
CA PHE A 376 -19.06 4.33 -17.26
C PHE A 376 -17.94 5.11 -17.95
N SER A 377 -16.70 4.61 -17.99
CA SER A 377 -15.54 5.30 -18.58
C SER A 377 -15.32 6.72 -18.02
N VAL A 378 -15.68 6.96 -16.75
CA VAL A 378 -15.49 8.24 -16.06
C VAL A 378 -14.21 8.19 -15.22
N TYR A 379 -13.15 8.80 -15.74
CA TYR A 379 -11.80 8.73 -15.16
C TYR A 379 -11.55 9.87 -14.16
N MET A 380 -11.34 9.50 -12.89
CA MET A 380 -11.01 10.39 -11.78
C MET A 380 -9.95 9.74 -10.86
N THR A 381 -9.45 10.43 -9.84
CA THR A 381 -8.51 9.81 -8.87
C THR A 381 -9.27 9.01 -7.81
N LYS A 382 -8.62 7.97 -7.25
CA LYS A 382 -9.24 6.99 -6.33
C LYS A 382 -9.76 7.58 -5.01
N ASP A 383 -9.34 8.79 -4.66
CA ASP A 383 -9.79 9.57 -3.51
C ASP A 383 -11.12 10.32 -3.76
N GLY A 384 -11.77 10.11 -4.91
CA GLY A 384 -13.04 10.76 -5.25
C GLY A 384 -12.89 12.22 -5.70
N ARG A 385 -11.66 12.70 -5.98
CA ARG A 385 -11.44 14.03 -6.56
C ARG A 385 -11.85 14.06 -8.03
N ILE A 386 -12.74 14.98 -8.38
CA ILE A 386 -13.02 15.35 -9.78
C ILE A 386 -12.50 16.74 -10.11
N SER A 387 -12.03 16.91 -11.34
CA SER A 387 -11.79 18.18 -12.01
C SER A 387 -13.11 18.62 -12.63
N VAL A 388 -13.84 19.51 -11.96
CA VAL A 388 -15.11 20.08 -12.44
C VAL A 388 -14.89 20.82 -13.77
N ALA A 389 -13.68 21.31 -14.01
CA ALA A 389 -13.28 21.91 -15.28
C ALA A 389 -13.38 20.97 -16.51
N GLY A 390 -13.43 19.63 -16.31
CA GLY A 390 -13.69 18.64 -17.35
C GLY A 390 -15.18 18.31 -17.58
N VAL A 391 -16.07 18.82 -16.71
CA VAL A 391 -17.53 18.70 -16.84
C VAL A 391 -18.03 19.77 -17.81
N THR A 392 -19.02 19.44 -18.63
CA THR A 392 -19.65 20.34 -19.62
C THR A 392 -21.17 20.17 -19.63
N SER A 393 -21.90 21.14 -20.19
CA SER A 393 -23.37 21.04 -20.29
C SER A 393 -23.85 19.76 -21.00
N GLY A 394 -23.07 19.27 -21.97
CA GLY A 394 -23.35 18.03 -22.70
C GLY A 394 -22.99 16.72 -21.96
N ASN A 395 -22.15 16.75 -20.91
CA ASN A 395 -21.72 15.55 -20.19
C ASN A 395 -22.17 15.49 -18.71
N VAL A 396 -22.57 16.60 -18.10
CA VAL A 396 -22.94 16.66 -16.67
C VAL A 396 -24.12 15.77 -16.30
N GLY A 397 -25.09 15.60 -17.22
CA GLY A 397 -26.19 14.65 -17.03
C GLY A 397 -25.72 13.18 -17.03
N TYR A 398 -24.77 12.83 -17.89
CA TYR A 398 -24.18 11.49 -17.91
C TYR A 398 -23.35 11.22 -16.66
N LEU A 399 -22.60 12.21 -16.18
CA LEU A 399 -21.86 12.12 -14.92
C LEU A 399 -22.80 11.91 -13.71
N ALA A 400 -23.88 12.71 -13.62
CA ALA A 400 -24.87 12.56 -12.55
C ALA A 400 -25.55 11.18 -12.58
N HIS A 401 -25.93 10.71 -13.78
CA HIS A 401 -26.48 9.37 -13.97
C HIS A 401 -25.48 8.29 -13.55
N ALA A 402 -24.23 8.35 -13.99
CA ALA A 402 -23.19 7.38 -13.65
C ALA A 402 -22.92 7.33 -12.13
N ILE A 403 -22.90 8.49 -11.46
CA ILE A 403 -22.77 8.60 -10.00
C ILE A 403 -23.99 8.01 -9.30
N HIS A 404 -25.21 8.34 -9.72
CA HIS A 404 -26.43 7.80 -9.13
C HIS A 404 -26.55 6.29 -9.32
N GLN A 405 -26.23 5.77 -10.52
CA GLN A 405 -26.16 4.34 -10.82
C GLN A 405 -24.99 3.62 -10.13
N SER A 406 -24.09 4.36 -9.46
CA SER A 406 -23.01 3.86 -8.59
C SER A 406 -23.32 4.12 -7.10
N PRO A 407 -24.47 3.65 -6.56
CA PRO A 407 -24.88 3.95 -5.20
C PRO A 407 -23.85 3.50 -4.17
N SER A 408 -23.74 4.28 -3.09
CA SER A 408 -23.10 3.81 -1.86
C SER A 408 -23.78 2.54 -1.36
N VAL A 409 -23.02 1.65 -0.73
CA VAL A 409 -23.53 0.36 -0.21
C VAL A 409 -24.72 0.54 0.76
N ASP A 410 -24.84 1.73 1.37
CA ASP A 410 -25.90 2.09 2.32
C ASP A 410 -27.27 2.43 1.69
N SER A 411 -27.38 2.63 0.36
CA SER A 411 -28.62 3.16 -0.26
C SER A 411 -29.49 2.13 -1.00
N ILE A 412 -29.39 0.83 -0.66
CA ILE A 412 -30.32 -0.21 -1.12
C ILE A 412 -31.20 -0.64 0.07
N GLN A 413 -32.48 -0.23 0.05
CA GLN A 413 -33.47 -0.75 1.00
C GLN A 413 -33.80 -2.22 0.66
N LEU A 414 -33.23 -3.13 1.44
CA LEU A 414 -33.70 -4.51 1.59
C LEU A 414 -34.03 -4.75 3.07
N PRO A 415 -34.99 -5.65 3.39
CA PRO A 415 -35.54 -5.75 4.74
C PRO A 415 -34.51 -6.26 5.75
N THR A 416 -34.26 -5.42 6.76
CA THR A 416 -33.66 -5.74 8.07
C THR A 416 -32.64 -6.89 8.10
N GLN A 417 -31.40 -6.60 7.65
CA GLN A 417 -30.22 -7.36 8.08
C GLN A 417 -29.09 -6.41 8.50
N SER A 418 -28.36 -6.79 9.54
CA SER A 418 -27.44 -5.97 10.30
C SER A 418 -26.20 -5.48 9.54
N ASP A 419 -26.06 -4.15 9.43
CA ASP A 419 -24.87 -3.27 9.66
C ASP A 419 -23.43 -3.70 9.26
N ASP A 420 -23.23 -4.75 8.46
CA ASP A 420 -21.91 -5.37 8.27
C ASP A 420 -21.32 -5.23 6.84
N ARG A 421 -21.75 -4.22 6.06
CA ARG A 421 -21.31 -4.03 4.66
C ARG A 421 -20.43 -2.80 4.36
N ARG A 422 -19.81 -2.18 5.37
CA ARG A 422 -18.56 -1.43 5.12
C ARG A 422 -17.47 -2.44 4.76
N GLY A 423 -16.90 -2.35 3.55
CA GLY A 423 -16.04 -3.37 2.92
C GLY A 423 -14.71 -3.72 3.58
N GLY A 424 -14.41 -3.16 4.76
CA GLY A 424 -13.29 -3.59 5.59
C GLY A 424 -13.63 -4.82 6.44
N THR A 425 -12.63 -5.65 6.72
CA THR A 425 -12.74 -6.77 7.65
C THR A 425 -13.08 -6.27 9.06
N SER A 426 -14.13 -6.83 9.70
CA SER A 426 -14.45 -6.55 11.10
C SER A 426 -13.34 -7.07 12.03
N LEU A 427 -13.27 -6.60 13.28
CA LEU A 427 -12.27 -7.10 14.24
C LEU A 427 -12.37 -8.62 14.42
N LEU A 428 -13.60 -9.14 14.53
CA LEU A 428 -13.86 -10.57 14.61
C LEU A 428 -13.46 -11.30 13.32
N GLY A 429 -13.79 -10.75 12.14
CA GLY A 429 -13.36 -11.31 10.87
C GLY A 429 -11.83 -11.36 10.73
N ALA A 430 -11.12 -10.32 11.20
CA ALA A 430 -9.67 -10.28 11.20
C ALA A 430 -9.08 -11.33 12.16
N VAL A 431 -9.69 -11.53 13.34
CA VAL A 431 -9.34 -12.64 14.24
C VAL A 431 -9.47 -13.97 13.52
N PHE A 432 -10.61 -14.26 12.87
CA PHE A 432 -10.81 -15.52 12.13
C PHE A 432 -9.83 -15.72 10.97
N ILE A 433 -9.47 -14.66 10.23
CA ILE A 433 -8.49 -14.78 9.14
C ILE A 433 -7.08 -15.02 9.69
N VAL A 434 -6.65 -14.32 10.74
CA VAL A 434 -5.33 -14.57 11.39
C VAL A 434 -5.29 -15.96 12.04
N VAL A 435 -6.39 -16.39 12.67
CA VAL A 435 -6.52 -17.75 13.23
C VAL A 435 -6.42 -18.79 12.11
N ASN A 436 -7.13 -18.65 10.98
CA ASN A 436 -7.02 -19.57 9.85
C ASN A 436 -5.66 -19.53 9.14
N ALA A 437 -4.94 -18.41 9.20
CA ALA A 437 -3.60 -18.29 8.63
C ALA A 437 -2.52 -19.00 9.48
N ALA A 438 -2.80 -19.28 10.75
CA ALA A 438 -1.96 -20.13 11.61
C ALA A 438 -2.54 -21.56 11.69
N LEU A 439 -3.78 -21.71 12.20
CA LEU A 439 -4.48 -22.99 12.31
C LEU A 439 -4.73 -23.62 10.93
N GLY A 440 -3.93 -24.65 10.65
CA GLY A 440 -4.12 -25.56 9.54
C GLY A 440 -3.28 -26.82 9.73
N ALA A 441 -2.73 -27.35 8.63
CA ALA A 441 -1.83 -28.50 8.57
C ALA A 441 -0.88 -28.69 9.77
N GLY A 442 -0.17 -27.62 10.16
CA GLY A 442 0.85 -27.68 11.21
C GLY A 442 0.36 -28.15 12.58
N LEU A 443 -0.95 -28.11 12.84
CA LEU A 443 -1.58 -28.65 14.05
C LEU A 443 -1.24 -30.12 14.30
N LEU A 444 -1.20 -30.91 13.23
CA LEU A 444 -1.07 -32.37 13.28
C LEU A 444 0.32 -32.82 13.77
N ASN A 445 1.30 -31.91 13.68
CA ASN A 445 2.70 -32.17 13.99
C ASN A 445 3.11 -31.77 15.42
N PHE A 446 2.24 -31.10 16.19
CA PHE A 446 2.56 -30.67 17.56
C PHE A 446 2.89 -31.84 18.52
N PRO A 447 2.19 -32.98 18.47
CA PRO A 447 2.56 -34.16 19.26
C PRO A 447 3.97 -34.68 18.96
N ALA A 448 4.36 -34.74 17.68
CA ALA A 448 5.71 -35.11 17.27
C ALA A 448 6.76 -34.06 17.69
N ALA A 449 6.42 -32.77 17.63
CA ALA A 449 7.27 -31.70 18.15
C ALA A 449 7.45 -31.78 19.67
N PHE A 450 6.42 -32.19 20.43
CA PHE A 450 6.50 -32.37 21.87
C PHE A 450 7.36 -33.58 22.25
N ASN A 451 7.25 -34.69 21.50
CA ASN A 451 8.18 -35.81 21.61
C ASN A 451 9.63 -35.36 21.35
N MET A 452 9.85 -34.65 20.25
CA MET A 452 11.17 -34.13 19.86
C MET A 452 11.74 -33.14 20.89
N ALA A 453 10.91 -32.30 21.52
CA ALA A 453 11.34 -31.40 22.58
C ALA A 453 11.69 -32.11 23.90
N GLY A 454 11.45 -33.41 24.02
CA GLY A 454 11.67 -34.17 25.26
C GLY A 454 10.49 -34.17 26.23
N GLY A 455 9.27 -33.95 25.74
CA GLY A 455 8.03 -34.10 26.50
C GLY A 455 7.18 -32.84 26.62
N VAL A 456 6.01 -33.00 27.25
CA VAL A 456 4.99 -31.95 27.43
C VAL A 456 5.56 -30.67 28.02
N THR A 457 6.32 -30.77 29.12
CA THR A 457 6.86 -29.60 29.82
C THR A 457 7.74 -28.75 28.91
N ALA A 458 8.66 -29.40 28.18
CA ALA A 458 9.56 -28.71 27.25
C ALA A 458 8.80 -28.11 26.06
N GLY A 459 7.87 -28.86 25.45
CA GLY A 459 7.05 -28.40 24.34
C GLY A 459 6.18 -27.18 24.69
N VAL A 460 5.48 -27.23 25.84
CA VAL A 460 4.63 -26.12 26.31
C VAL A 460 5.48 -24.91 26.73
N THR A 461 6.59 -25.10 27.47
CA THR A 461 7.49 -23.99 27.81
C THR A 461 8.03 -23.32 26.55
N LEU A 462 8.45 -24.10 25.55
CA LEU A 462 8.94 -23.58 24.27
C LEU A 462 7.86 -22.76 23.54
N GLN A 463 6.65 -23.30 23.44
CA GLN A 463 5.49 -22.63 22.84
C GLN A 463 5.16 -21.30 23.55
N MET A 464 5.18 -21.28 24.88
CA MET A 464 4.96 -20.08 25.69
C MET A 464 6.08 -19.03 25.54
N CYS A 465 7.34 -19.45 25.37
CA CYS A 465 8.42 -18.52 25.04
C CYS A 465 8.26 -17.93 23.63
N MET A 466 7.86 -18.73 22.65
CA MET A 466 7.70 -18.30 21.25
C MET A 466 6.50 -17.36 21.06
N ILE A 467 5.40 -17.52 21.81
CA ILE A 467 4.18 -16.70 21.64
C ILE A 467 4.44 -15.20 21.80
N VAL A 468 5.39 -14.83 22.67
CA VAL A 468 5.81 -13.44 22.88
C VAL A 468 6.39 -12.85 21.59
N PHE A 469 7.30 -13.58 20.94
CA PHE A 469 7.95 -13.15 19.70
C PHE A 469 6.99 -13.17 18.50
N ILE A 470 6.06 -14.12 18.46
CA ILE A 470 4.99 -14.18 17.46
C ILE A 470 4.10 -12.95 17.55
N ILE A 471 3.57 -12.63 18.73
CA ILE A 471 2.69 -11.46 18.93
C ILE A 471 3.46 -10.16 18.64
N THR A 472 4.67 -9.99 19.16
CA THR A 472 5.44 -8.76 18.91
C THR A 472 5.85 -8.64 17.45
N GLY A 473 6.24 -9.72 16.76
CA GLY A 473 6.53 -9.74 15.33
C GLY A 473 5.37 -9.24 14.48
N LEU A 474 4.15 -9.74 14.72
CA LEU A 474 2.93 -9.30 14.05
C LEU A 474 2.60 -7.81 14.30
N VAL A 475 2.88 -7.30 15.50
CA VAL A 475 2.67 -5.88 15.85
C VAL A 475 3.73 -4.99 15.21
N ILE A 476 5.00 -5.40 15.20
CA ILE A 476 6.12 -4.69 14.56
C ILE A 476 5.86 -4.54 13.06
N LEU A 477 5.42 -5.61 12.39
CA LEU A 477 5.11 -5.58 10.95
C LEU A 477 3.98 -4.62 10.61
N ALA A 478 2.91 -4.58 11.41
CA ALA A 478 1.81 -3.61 11.22
C ALA A 478 2.26 -2.17 11.50
N TYR A 479 3.10 -1.95 12.52
CA TYR A 479 3.70 -0.64 12.77
C TYR A 479 4.57 -0.17 11.58
N CYS A 480 5.44 -1.06 11.08
CA CYS A 480 6.27 -0.77 9.91
C CYS A 480 5.43 -0.53 8.65
N SER A 481 4.37 -1.31 8.44
CA SER A 481 3.37 -1.09 7.37
C SER A 481 2.70 0.29 7.46
N GLN A 482 2.28 0.71 8.64
CA GLN A 482 1.68 2.02 8.85
C GLN A 482 2.69 3.18 8.66
N VAL A 483 3.96 2.98 9.00
CA VAL A 483 5.02 4.00 8.84
C VAL A 483 5.53 4.08 7.40
N SER A 484 5.69 2.95 6.70
CA SER A 484 6.13 2.92 5.30
C SER A 484 5.00 3.13 4.30
N ASN A 485 3.73 3.03 4.74
CA ASN A 485 2.53 3.04 3.89
C ASN A 485 2.52 1.90 2.85
N GLU A 486 3.03 0.72 3.23
CA GLU A 486 3.10 -0.47 2.36
C GLU A 486 2.13 -1.56 2.82
N THR A 487 1.45 -2.20 1.86
CA THR A 487 0.30 -3.09 2.12
C THR A 487 0.59 -4.59 2.06
N THR A 488 1.84 -4.98 1.76
CA THR A 488 2.27 -6.39 1.72
C THR A 488 3.58 -6.59 2.49
N TYR A 489 3.80 -7.81 2.99
CA TYR A 489 4.95 -8.14 3.83
C TYR A 489 6.29 -7.74 3.18
N GLN A 490 6.51 -8.20 1.95
CA GLN A 490 7.77 -8.00 1.23
C GLN A 490 8.07 -6.52 0.95
N GLU A 491 7.05 -5.71 0.62
CA GLU A 491 7.26 -4.28 0.37
C GLU A 491 7.54 -3.52 1.68
N VAL A 492 6.95 -3.92 2.82
CA VAL A 492 7.33 -3.40 4.15
C VAL A 492 8.81 -3.68 4.45
N ILE A 493 9.29 -4.91 4.23
CA ILE A 493 10.71 -5.24 4.42
C ILE A 493 11.59 -4.43 3.45
N ARG A 494 11.16 -4.29 2.18
CA ARG A 494 11.88 -3.55 1.14
C ARG A 494 12.00 -2.05 1.44
N ALA A 495 10.93 -1.44 1.95
CA ALA A 495 10.87 -0.02 2.29
C ALA A 495 11.65 0.31 3.57
N VAL A 496 11.56 -0.53 4.61
CA VAL A 496 12.19 -0.29 5.93
C VAL A 496 13.64 -0.80 5.99
N CYS A 497 13.93 -1.96 5.40
CA CYS A 497 15.26 -2.60 5.46
C CYS A 497 16.07 -2.51 4.16
N GLY A 498 15.48 -1.96 3.09
CA GLY A 498 16.16 -1.73 1.81
C GLY A 498 16.03 -2.87 0.79
N LYS A 499 16.38 -2.55 -0.46
CA LYS A 499 16.10 -3.35 -1.66
C LYS A 499 16.68 -4.77 -1.62
N ALA A 500 17.92 -4.93 -1.17
CA ALA A 500 18.57 -6.24 -1.09
C ALA A 500 17.85 -7.18 -0.12
N LEU A 501 17.45 -6.66 1.06
CA LEU A 501 16.72 -7.43 2.05
C LEU A 501 15.28 -7.73 1.61
N GLY A 502 14.66 -6.80 0.88
CA GLY A 502 13.38 -7.02 0.20
C GLY A 502 13.42 -8.20 -0.76
N VAL A 503 14.43 -8.28 -1.65
CA VAL A 503 14.59 -9.42 -2.57
C VAL A 503 14.85 -10.74 -1.82
N VAL A 504 15.64 -10.74 -0.75
CA VAL A 504 15.84 -11.93 0.10
C VAL A 504 14.52 -12.37 0.75
N CYS A 505 13.70 -11.41 1.21
CA CYS A 505 12.36 -11.68 1.74
C CYS A 505 11.41 -12.24 0.67
N GLU A 506 11.40 -11.67 -0.54
CA GLU A 506 10.63 -12.17 -1.68
C GLU A 506 10.98 -13.62 -2.01
N LEU A 507 12.27 -13.94 -2.15
CA LEU A 507 12.73 -15.31 -2.39
C LEU A 507 12.35 -16.26 -1.24
N ALA A 508 12.49 -15.83 0.02
CA ALA A 508 12.09 -16.62 1.17
C ALA A 508 10.59 -16.94 1.17
N ILE A 509 9.72 -15.95 0.88
CA ILE A 509 8.26 -16.15 0.81
C ILE A 509 7.90 -17.12 -0.32
N ALA A 510 8.55 -17.00 -1.48
CA ALA A 510 8.32 -17.92 -2.60
C ALA A 510 8.68 -19.37 -2.21
N VAL A 511 9.85 -19.61 -1.61
CA VAL A 511 10.26 -20.96 -1.17
C VAL A 511 9.35 -21.49 -0.06
N TYR A 512 9.01 -20.66 0.94
CA TYR A 512 8.13 -21.06 2.05
C TYR A 512 6.72 -21.44 1.58
N THR A 513 6.10 -20.61 0.75
CA THR A 513 4.75 -20.89 0.23
C THR A 513 4.75 -22.09 -0.71
N PHE A 514 5.80 -22.30 -1.50
CA PHE A 514 5.96 -23.47 -2.37
C PHE A 514 6.09 -24.77 -1.57
N GLY A 515 6.96 -24.80 -0.56
CA GLY A 515 7.11 -25.96 0.32
C GLY A 515 5.86 -26.23 1.17
N THR A 516 5.15 -25.19 1.62
CA THR A 516 3.87 -25.39 2.33
C THR A 516 2.80 -25.98 1.41
N CYS A 517 2.74 -25.57 0.15
CA CYS A 517 1.87 -26.19 -0.86
C CYS A 517 2.19 -27.68 -1.06
N ILE A 518 3.46 -28.10 -0.98
CA ILE A 518 3.85 -29.53 -1.02
C ILE A 518 3.33 -30.26 0.23
N ALA A 519 3.60 -29.72 1.43
CA ALA A 519 3.14 -30.32 2.69
C ALA A 519 1.61 -30.51 2.73
N PHE A 520 0.86 -29.55 2.19
CA PHE A 520 -0.58 -29.62 2.04
C PHE A 520 -1.04 -30.78 1.13
N LEU A 521 -0.37 -31.00 -0.01
CA LEU A 521 -0.71 -32.11 -0.91
C LEU A 521 -0.35 -33.49 -0.31
N ILE A 522 0.71 -33.56 0.50
CA ILE A 522 1.08 -34.76 1.26
C ILE A 522 -0.03 -35.12 2.27
N ILE A 523 -0.47 -34.16 3.09
CA ILE A 523 -1.56 -34.37 4.07
C ILE A 523 -2.84 -34.84 3.38
N ILE A 524 -3.22 -34.21 2.26
CA ILE A 524 -4.42 -34.63 1.51
C ILE A 524 -4.32 -36.10 1.11
N GLY A 525 -3.14 -36.56 0.67
CA GLY A 525 -2.90 -37.97 0.37
C GLY A 525 -3.03 -38.89 1.57
N ASP A 526 -2.33 -38.57 2.65
CA ASP A 526 -2.26 -39.40 3.86
C ASP A 526 -3.63 -39.53 4.53
N GLN A 527 -4.38 -38.42 4.57
CA GLN A 527 -5.73 -38.39 5.13
C GLN A 527 -6.78 -39.02 4.20
N LEU A 528 -6.64 -38.91 2.87
CA LEU A 528 -7.53 -39.60 1.93
C LEU A 528 -7.34 -41.12 1.95
N ASP A 529 -6.10 -41.60 2.00
CA ASP A 529 -5.75 -43.03 2.06
C ASP A 529 -6.45 -43.70 3.27
N LYS A 530 -6.30 -43.11 4.46
CA LYS A 530 -6.96 -43.60 5.68
C LYS A 530 -8.48 -43.40 5.68
N LEU A 531 -9.01 -42.37 5.01
CA LEU A 531 -10.45 -42.14 4.89
C LEU A 531 -11.13 -43.14 3.93
N ILE A 532 -10.47 -43.51 2.84
CA ILE A 532 -10.94 -44.56 1.91
C ILE A 532 -11.00 -45.91 2.62
N GLY A 533 -9.96 -46.24 3.41
CA GLY A 533 -9.98 -47.44 4.25
C GLY A 533 -11.10 -47.45 5.29
N ALA A 534 -11.46 -46.29 5.86
CA ALA A 534 -12.59 -46.16 6.78
C ALA A 534 -13.95 -46.46 6.11
N ILE A 535 -14.12 -46.05 4.85
CA ILE A 535 -15.38 -46.17 4.11
C ILE A 535 -15.60 -47.61 3.60
N ASN A 536 -14.56 -48.25 3.07
CA ASN A 536 -14.72 -49.55 2.39
C ASN A 536 -14.87 -50.73 3.34
N SER A 537 -14.53 -50.60 4.63
CA SER A 537 -14.60 -51.68 5.64
C SER A 537 -13.77 -52.94 5.34
N GLU A 538 -12.89 -52.87 4.34
CA GLU A 538 -12.01 -53.96 3.87
C GLU A 538 -10.64 -53.91 4.53
N SER A 539 -9.85 -54.98 4.41
CA SER A 539 -8.49 -55.00 4.94
C SER A 539 -7.57 -54.06 4.15
N GLU A 540 -6.60 -53.42 4.83
CA GLU A 540 -5.64 -52.48 4.17
C GLU A 540 -4.87 -53.12 2.99
N LYS A 541 -4.82 -54.46 2.92
CA LYS A 541 -4.23 -55.19 1.79
C LYS A 541 -5.15 -55.28 0.57
N GLU A 542 -6.46 -55.46 0.75
CA GLU A 542 -7.41 -55.61 -0.37
C GLU A 542 -7.68 -54.27 -1.07
N ILE A 543 -7.81 -53.19 -0.30
CA ILE A 543 -8.02 -51.82 -0.83
C ILE A 543 -6.88 -51.40 -1.77
N SER A 544 -5.66 -51.91 -1.55
CA SER A 544 -4.47 -51.59 -2.36
C SER A 544 -4.46 -52.18 -3.77
N LEU A 545 -5.38 -53.11 -4.12
CA LEU A 545 -5.47 -53.67 -5.47
C LEU A 545 -6.17 -52.75 -6.49
N HIS A 546 -6.90 -51.72 -6.05
CA HIS A 546 -7.68 -50.88 -6.94
C HIS A 546 -6.90 -49.62 -7.38
N TRP A 547 -6.77 -49.43 -8.70
CA TRP A 547 -6.04 -48.27 -9.26
C TRP A 547 -6.64 -46.91 -8.86
N TYR A 548 -7.93 -46.87 -8.49
CA TYR A 548 -8.64 -45.64 -8.11
C TYR A 548 -8.56 -45.31 -6.62
N THR A 549 -8.05 -46.22 -5.78
CA THR A 549 -7.77 -45.99 -4.35
C THR A 549 -6.29 -45.68 -4.10
N ASP A 550 -5.40 -45.90 -5.08
CA ASP A 550 -3.98 -45.55 -5.02
C ASP A 550 -3.76 -44.08 -4.58
N ARG A 551 -2.87 -43.89 -3.60
CA ARG A 551 -2.54 -42.57 -3.02
C ARG A 551 -2.10 -41.54 -4.08
N LYS A 552 -1.37 -41.94 -5.12
CA LYS A 552 -0.91 -41.00 -6.16
C LYS A 552 -2.07 -40.59 -7.06
N PHE A 553 -2.96 -41.52 -7.39
CA PHE A 553 -4.18 -41.23 -8.14
C PHE A 553 -5.12 -40.30 -7.35
N THR A 554 -5.40 -40.60 -6.08
CA THR A 554 -6.36 -39.85 -5.25
C THR A 554 -5.89 -38.41 -4.95
N ILE A 555 -4.59 -38.21 -4.63
CA ILE A 555 -3.99 -36.87 -4.54
C ILE A 555 -4.19 -36.12 -5.86
N THR A 556 -3.82 -36.75 -6.98
CA THR A 556 -3.87 -36.11 -8.32
C THR A 556 -5.29 -35.69 -8.67
N LEU A 557 -6.27 -36.59 -8.49
CA LEU A 557 -7.68 -36.35 -8.80
C LEU A 557 -8.25 -35.18 -7.98
N THR A 558 -8.12 -35.24 -6.65
CA THR A 558 -8.62 -34.18 -5.75
C THR A 558 -7.93 -32.84 -6.03
N SER A 559 -6.63 -32.84 -6.29
CA SER A 559 -5.86 -31.62 -6.55
C SER A 559 -6.22 -30.98 -7.88
N VAL A 560 -6.38 -31.78 -8.95
CA VAL A 560 -6.72 -31.28 -10.29
C VAL A 560 -8.17 -30.82 -10.37
N LEU A 561 -9.11 -31.51 -9.72
CA LEU A 561 -10.53 -31.16 -9.76
C LEU A 561 -10.94 -30.04 -8.81
N ILE A 562 -10.25 -29.85 -7.68
CA ILE A 562 -10.64 -28.89 -6.64
C ILE A 562 -9.59 -27.78 -6.47
N ILE A 563 -8.34 -28.13 -6.17
CA ILE A 563 -7.30 -27.15 -5.81
C ILE A 563 -6.89 -26.28 -6.99
N LEU A 564 -6.66 -26.87 -8.17
CA LEU A 564 -6.23 -26.13 -9.35
C LEU A 564 -7.28 -25.09 -9.81
N PRO A 565 -8.59 -25.42 -9.96
CA PRO A 565 -9.62 -24.43 -10.24
C PRO A 565 -9.69 -23.30 -9.20
N LEU A 566 -9.52 -23.60 -7.92
CA LEU A 566 -9.51 -22.59 -6.84
C LEU A 566 -8.25 -21.70 -6.84
N SER A 567 -7.18 -22.11 -7.52
CA SER A 567 -5.87 -21.42 -7.56
C SER A 567 -5.67 -20.50 -8.79
N ILE A 568 -6.56 -20.59 -9.78
CA ILE A 568 -6.56 -19.78 -11.02
C ILE A 568 -7.11 -18.34 -10.86
N PRO A 569 -8.11 -18.05 -10.00
CA PRO A 569 -8.67 -16.71 -9.81
C PRO A 569 -7.63 -15.64 -9.52
N LYS A 570 -7.92 -14.41 -9.97
CA LYS A 570 -7.06 -13.24 -9.74
C LYS A 570 -7.16 -12.73 -8.30
N GLU A 571 -8.24 -13.02 -7.58
CA GLU A 571 -8.59 -12.43 -6.29
C GLU A 571 -9.04 -13.51 -5.28
N ILE A 572 -8.74 -13.29 -4.00
CA ILE A 572 -9.03 -14.22 -2.90
C ILE A 572 -10.50 -14.12 -2.42
N GLY A 573 -11.29 -13.14 -2.88
CA GLY A 573 -12.58 -12.73 -2.28
C GLY A 573 -13.64 -13.83 -2.07
N PHE A 574 -13.55 -14.95 -2.79
CA PHE A 574 -14.41 -16.13 -2.62
C PHE A 574 -14.08 -16.96 -1.36
N GLN A 575 -12.82 -16.97 -0.90
CA GLN A 575 -12.32 -17.90 0.12
C GLN A 575 -12.62 -17.48 1.57
N LYS A 576 -13.15 -16.26 1.80
CA LYS A 576 -13.52 -15.77 3.14
C LYS A 576 -14.52 -16.68 3.88
N TYR A 577 -15.39 -17.38 3.15
CA TYR A 577 -16.35 -18.34 3.73
C TYR A 577 -15.69 -19.69 4.07
N ALA A 578 -14.64 -20.06 3.35
CA ALA A 578 -13.90 -21.30 3.55
C ALA A 578 -13.06 -21.26 4.85
N SER A 579 -12.51 -20.09 5.20
CA SER A 579 -11.76 -19.89 6.44
C SER A 579 -12.56 -20.23 7.70
N THR A 580 -13.86 -19.88 7.75
CA THR A 580 -14.70 -20.20 8.91
C THR A 580 -14.89 -21.71 9.09
N LEU A 581 -15.10 -22.45 7.99
CA LEU A 581 -15.26 -23.91 8.00
C LEU A 581 -13.95 -24.62 8.40
N SER A 582 -12.82 -24.13 7.91
CA SER A 582 -11.48 -24.59 8.27
C SER A 582 -11.18 -24.42 9.77
N VAL A 583 -11.50 -23.27 10.37
CA VAL A 583 -11.37 -23.07 11.82
C VAL A 583 -12.27 -24.03 12.59
N ILE A 584 -13.55 -24.19 12.22
CA ILE A 584 -14.44 -25.16 12.89
C ILE A 584 -13.87 -26.59 12.80
N GLY A 585 -13.31 -26.97 11.66
CA GLY A 585 -12.68 -28.28 11.46
C GLY A 585 -11.46 -28.53 12.36
N THR A 586 -10.56 -27.56 12.50
CA THR A 586 -9.38 -27.69 13.39
C THR A 586 -9.75 -27.77 14.87
N TRP A 587 -10.84 -27.11 15.28
CA TRP A 587 -11.42 -27.29 16.61
C TRP A 587 -11.99 -28.70 16.80
N TYR A 588 -12.74 -29.24 15.82
CA TYR A 588 -13.24 -30.61 15.88
C TYR A 588 -12.10 -31.64 16.03
N VAL A 589 -11.05 -31.52 15.21
CA VAL A 589 -9.84 -32.36 15.27
C VAL A 589 -9.24 -32.35 16.68
N THR A 590 -9.06 -31.16 17.25
CA THR A 590 -8.51 -31.00 18.61
C THR A 590 -9.41 -31.63 19.67
N ILE A 591 -10.73 -31.42 19.58
CA ILE A 591 -11.71 -32.01 20.51
C ILE A 591 -11.67 -33.54 20.44
N ILE A 592 -11.62 -34.14 19.25
CA ILE A 592 -11.52 -35.60 19.10
C ILE A 592 -10.23 -36.14 19.69
N ILE A 593 -9.09 -35.47 19.48
CA ILE A 593 -7.80 -35.88 20.08
C ILE A 593 -7.84 -35.80 21.62
N ILE A 594 -8.47 -34.77 22.20
CA ILE A 594 -8.67 -34.65 23.66
C ILE A 594 -9.61 -35.75 24.16
N VAL A 595 -10.74 -36.00 23.49
CA VAL A 595 -11.72 -37.03 23.88
C VAL A 595 -11.07 -38.42 23.81
N LYS A 596 -10.28 -38.72 22.77
CA LYS A 596 -9.56 -39.99 22.61
C LYS A 596 -8.42 -40.17 23.61
N TYR A 597 -7.85 -39.11 24.15
CA TYR A 597 -6.92 -39.21 25.27
C TYR A 597 -7.64 -39.57 26.58
N ILE A 598 -8.83 -39.01 26.82
CA ILE A 598 -9.63 -39.28 28.05
C ILE A 598 -10.30 -40.66 27.98
N TRP A 599 -10.77 -41.07 26.80
CA TRP A 599 -11.36 -42.38 26.51
C TRP A 599 -10.58 -43.06 25.36
N PRO A 600 -9.42 -43.67 25.67
CA PRO A 600 -8.59 -44.34 24.67
C PRO A 600 -9.22 -45.62 24.15
N ASP A 601 -8.91 -45.94 22.89
CA ASP A 601 -9.26 -47.23 22.29
C ASP A 601 -8.43 -48.34 22.91
N LYS A 602 -9.04 -49.51 23.11
CA LYS A 602 -8.46 -50.62 23.92
C LYS A 602 -7.11 -51.14 23.42
N ASP A 603 -6.80 -50.92 22.15
CA ASP A 603 -5.61 -51.44 21.47
C ASP A 603 -4.47 -50.41 21.37
N ILE A 604 -4.69 -49.16 21.84
CA ILE A 604 -3.66 -48.10 21.85
C ILE A 604 -2.90 -48.16 23.17
N SER A 605 -1.60 -48.47 23.08
CA SER A 605 -0.66 -48.34 24.20
C SER A 605 0.38 -47.26 23.88
N PRO A 606 0.60 -46.28 24.77
CA PRO A 606 1.58 -45.23 24.52
C PRO A 606 3.00 -45.81 24.54
N GLY A 607 3.84 -45.35 23.61
CA GLY A 607 5.28 -45.54 23.67
C GLY A 607 5.91 -44.79 24.85
N ILE A 608 7.24 -44.82 24.94
CA ILE A 608 7.98 -44.12 26.00
C ILE A 608 7.59 -42.64 26.00
N ILE A 609 7.18 -42.11 27.16
CA ILE A 609 6.85 -40.69 27.35
C ILE A 609 8.08 -40.01 27.99
N PRO A 610 8.97 -39.35 27.22
CA PRO A 610 10.02 -38.52 27.80
C PRO A 610 9.43 -37.40 28.66
N VAL A 611 10.05 -37.18 29.83
CA VAL A 611 9.69 -36.14 30.81
C VAL A 611 10.71 -34.99 30.86
N SER A 612 11.83 -35.14 30.14
CA SER A 612 12.90 -34.15 30.03
C SER A 612 13.64 -34.32 28.69
N PRO A 613 14.14 -33.24 28.08
CA PRO A 613 15.00 -33.32 26.90
C PRO A 613 16.30 -34.08 27.20
N ALA A 614 16.75 -34.90 26.25
CA ALA A 614 18.06 -35.55 26.32
C ALA A 614 19.20 -34.53 26.09
N SER A 615 18.95 -33.52 25.26
CA SER A 615 19.87 -32.41 25.01
C SER A 615 19.12 -31.10 24.72
N TRP A 616 19.79 -29.96 24.91
CA TRP A 616 19.25 -28.65 24.50
C TRP A 616 18.99 -28.56 22.99
N THR A 617 19.78 -29.29 22.19
CA THR A 617 19.60 -29.37 20.73
C THR A 617 18.25 -29.97 20.33
N ASP A 618 17.70 -30.91 21.12
CA ASP A 618 16.40 -31.53 20.82
C ASP A 618 15.25 -30.53 20.96
N VAL A 619 15.32 -29.66 21.98
CA VAL A 619 14.38 -28.53 22.16
C VAL A 619 14.44 -27.55 20.98
N PHE A 620 15.64 -27.24 20.47
CA PHE A 620 15.79 -26.38 19.29
C PHE A 620 15.31 -27.07 18.00
N ASN A 621 15.45 -28.39 17.88
CA ASN A 621 14.97 -29.15 16.73
C ASN A 621 13.43 -29.17 16.63
N ALA A 622 12.71 -28.99 17.73
CA ALA A 622 11.24 -28.85 17.74
C ALA A 622 10.75 -27.45 17.30
N MET A 623 11.60 -26.42 17.33
CA MET A 623 11.21 -25.04 16.98
C MET A 623 10.67 -24.87 15.56
N PRO A 624 11.23 -25.45 14.48
CA PRO A 624 10.69 -25.37 13.12
C PRO A 624 9.20 -25.74 13.03
N THR A 625 8.79 -26.81 13.70
CA THR A 625 7.40 -27.30 13.66
C THR A 625 6.46 -26.33 14.37
N ILE A 626 6.88 -25.77 15.51
CA ILE A 626 6.10 -24.75 16.23
C ILE A 626 6.07 -23.43 15.44
N CYS A 627 7.20 -23.01 14.85
CA CYS A 627 7.28 -21.87 13.94
C CYS A 627 6.31 -22.03 12.77
N PHE A 628 6.35 -23.20 12.09
CA PHE A 628 5.48 -23.53 10.96
C PHE A 628 4.00 -23.47 11.35
N GLY A 629 3.62 -24.05 12.50
CA GLY A 629 2.26 -23.95 13.01
C GLY A 629 1.81 -22.50 13.24
N PHE A 630 2.59 -21.71 13.97
CA PHE A 630 2.20 -20.32 14.30
C PHE A 630 2.41 -19.30 13.17
N GLN A 631 2.88 -19.72 11.99
CA GLN A 631 3.34 -18.81 10.95
C GLN A 631 2.20 -18.19 10.12
N CYS A 632 1.60 -17.13 10.66
CA CYS A 632 0.65 -16.27 9.95
C CYS A 632 1.27 -14.94 9.44
N HIS A 633 2.56 -14.69 9.66
CA HIS A 633 3.17 -13.36 9.46
C HIS A 633 3.13 -12.90 7.99
N VAL A 634 3.36 -13.78 7.02
CA VAL A 634 3.30 -13.42 5.58
C VAL A 634 1.94 -12.85 5.19
N SER A 635 0.85 -13.35 5.78
CA SER A 635 -0.51 -12.88 5.55
C SER A 635 -0.91 -11.70 6.43
N SER A 636 -0.13 -11.37 7.48
CA SER A 636 -0.55 -10.45 8.53
C SER A 636 -0.66 -8.99 8.07
N VAL A 637 0.28 -8.53 7.21
CA VAL A 637 0.28 -7.15 6.69
C VAL A 637 -0.93 -6.88 5.78
N PRO A 638 -1.27 -7.75 4.80
CA PRO A 638 -2.53 -7.63 4.06
C PRO A 638 -3.78 -7.62 4.95
N VAL A 639 -3.84 -8.47 5.99
CA VAL A 639 -5.01 -8.56 6.89
C VAL A 639 -5.14 -7.31 7.76
N PHE A 640 -4.03 -6.76 8.27
CA PHE A 640 -4.03 -5.47 8.98
C PHE A 640 -4.60 -4.35 8.10
N ASN A 641 -4.12 -4.24 6.86
CA ASN A 641 -4.56 -3.21 5.92
C ASN A 641 -5.99 -3.40 5.42
N SER A 642 -6.58 -4.62 5.51
CA SER A 642 -7.97 -4.87 5.16
C SER A 642 -8.98 -4.55 6.27
N MET A 643 -8.54 -4.23 7.49
CA MET A 643 -9.43 -3.95 8.62
C MET A 643 -10.27 -2.68 8.41
N LYS A 644 -11.50 -2.65 8.96
CA LYS A 644 -12.33 -1.41 9.03
C LYS A 644 -11.63 -0.22 9.70
N LYS A 645 -10.61 -0.48 10.54
CA LYS A 645 -9.74 0.52 11.19
C LYS A 645 -8.30 -0.05 11.31
N PRO A 646 -7.40 0.23 10.34
CA PRO A 646 -6.01 -0.26 10.36
C PRO A 646 -5.16 0.58 11.33
N GLU A 647 -5.35 0.37 12.63
CA GLU A 647 -4.62 1.03 13.71
C GLU A 647 -3.93 0.00 14.62
N ILE A 648 -2.75 0.33 15.18
CA ILE A 648 -1.97 -0.61 16.01
C ILE A 648 -2.72 -1.05 17.28
N ARG A 649 -3.56 -0.19 17.88
CA ARG A 649 -4.32 -0.53 19.09
C ARG A 649 -5.35 -1.66 18.87
N PRO A 650 -6.31 -1.57 17.93
CA PRO A 650 -7.19 -2.69 17.63
C PRO A 650 -6.45 -3.89 17.03
N TRP A 651 -5.39 -3.68 16.25
CA TRP A 651 -4.57 -4.78 15.72
C TRP A 651 -3.92 -5.62 16.82
N TRP A 652 -3.35 -4.98 17.84
CA TRP A 652 -2.80 -5.67 19.01
C TRP A 652 -3.82 -6.60 19.67
N GLY A 653 -5.07 -6.15 19.80
CA GLY A 653 -6.18 -6.96 20.30
C GLY A 653 -6.50 -8.15 19.38
N VAL A 654 -6.58 -7.92 18.07
CA VAL A 654 -6.81 -8.98 17.07
C VAL A 654 -5.74 -10.07 17.18
N VAL A 655 -4.45 -9.72 17.07
CA VAL A 655 -3.38 -10.72 17.07
C VAL A 655 -3.24 -11.43 18.41
N THR A 656 -3.47 -10.74 19.53
CA THR A 656 -3.44 -11.37 20.87
C THR A 656 -4.55 -12.40 21.02
N ILE A 657 -5.79 -12.07 20.63
CA ILE A 657 -6.92 -13.02 20.68
C ILE A 657 -6.68 -14.20 19.74
N SER A 658 -6.23 -13.95 18.50
CA SER A 658 -5.91 -15.02 17.55
C SER A 658 -4.83 -15.96 18.08
N MET A 659 -3.76 -15.43 18.67
CA MET A 659 -2.66 -16.24 19.20
C MET A 659 -3.04 -17.01 20.46
N ILE A 660 -3.94 -16.49 21.30
CA ILE A 660 -4.53 -17.24 22.43
C ILE A 660 -5.37 -18.42 21.91
N ILE A 661 -6.22 -18.21 20.90
CA ILE A 661 -7.01 -19.28 20.27
C ILE A 661 -6.06 -20.36 19.71
N CYS A 662 -5.04 -19.96 18.96
CA CYS A 662 -4.04 -20.88 18.41
C CYS A 662 -3.31 -21.65 19.52
N LEU A 663 -2.89 -20.96 20.58
CA LEU A 663 -2.22 -21.56 21.75
C LEU A 663 -3.07 -22.68 22.38
N PHE A 664 -4.36 -22.47 22.63
CA PHE A 664 -5.24 -23.51 23.18
C PHE A 664 -5.38 -24.73 22.24
N VAL A 665 -5.61 -24.48 20.95
CA VAL A 665 -5.81 -25.54 19.94
C VAL A 665 -4.55 -26.40 19.77
N TYR A 666 -3.39 -25.74 19.62
CA TYR A 666 -2.09 -26.42 19.51
C TYR A 666 -1.66 -27.11 20.81
N THR A 667 -1.88 -26.49 21.97
CA THR A 667 -1.52 -27.11 23.27
C THR A 667 -2.41 -28.32 23.54
N GLY A 668 -3.72 -28.21 23.32
CA GLY A 668 -4.66 -29.33 23.50
C GLY A 668 -4.31 -30.52 22.62
N THR A 669 -4.09 -30.29 21.32
CA THR A 669 -3.65 -31.33 20.38
C THR A 669 -2.27 -31.87 20.72
N GLY A 670 -1.29 -31.00 20.98
CA GLY A 670 0.09 -31.36 21.30
C GLY A 670 0.21 -32.22 22.55
N VAL A 671 -0.42 -31.81 23.66
CA VAL A 671 -0.43 -32.55 24.93
C VAL A 671 -1.18 -33.87 24.79
N CYS A 672 -2.45 -33.85 24.37
CA CYS A 672 -3.28 -35.06 24.38
C CYS A 672 -2.84 -36.07 23.33
N GLY A 673 -2.44 -35.61 22.13
CA GLY A 673 -1.89 -36.46 21.08
C GLY A 673 -0.56 -37.09 21.50
N PHE A 674 0.34 -36.31 22.12
CA PHE A 674 1.63 -36.86 22.58
C PHE A 674 1.44 -37.85 23.74
N LEU A 675 0.57 -37.56 24.72
CA LEU A 675 0.33 -38.48 25.84
C LEU A 675 -0.42 -39.76 25.42
N SER A 676 -1.19 -39.73 24.34
CA SER A 676 -1.87 -40.93 23.80
C SER A 676 -0.91 -41.94 23.17
N PHE A 677 0.21 -41.48 22.57
CA PHE A 677 1.09 -42.32 21.75
C PHE A 677 2.56 -42.33 22.20
N GLY A 678 2.99 -41.40 23.04
CA GLY A 678 4.39 -41.23 23.47
C GLY A 678 5.35 -41.09 22.29
N ALA A 679 6.52 -41.71 22.39
CA ALA A 679 7.53 -41.76 21.34
C ALA A 679 7.08 -42.48 20.06
N SER A 680 5.95 -43.20 20.08
CA SER A 680 5.37 -43.87 18.90
C SER A 680 4.50 -42.95 18.05
N VAL A 681 4.34 -41.67 18.43
CA VAL A 681 3.50 -40.73 17.68
C VAL A 681 4.07 -40.45 16.28
N SER A 682 3.19 -40.51 15.29
CA SER A 682 3.52 -40.22 13.88
C SER A 682 3.73 -38.72 13.67
N GLN A 683 4.42 -38.33 12.59
CA GLN A 683 4.59 -36.90 12.26
C GLN A 683 3.25 -36.19 12.03
N ASP A 684 2.25 -36.88 11.48
CA ASP A 684 0.84 -36.48 11.49
C ASP A 684 0.09 -37.35 12.51
N VAL A 685 -0.38 -36.75 13.61
CA VAL A 685 -1.05 -37.47 14.70
C VAL A 685 -2.31 -38.24 14.27
N LEU A 686 -3.01 -37.83 13.21
CA LEU A 686 -4.20 -38.55 12.73
C LEU A 686 -3.85 -39.88 12.03
N MET A 687 -2.58 -40.08 11.69
CA MET A 687 -2.05 -41.36 11.19
C MET A 687 -1.72 -42.36 12.31
N SER A 688 -1.60 -41.90 13.57
CA SER A 688 -1.41 -42.77 14.73
C SER A 688 -2.72 -43.42 15.22
N TYR A 689 -3.88 -42.87 14.84
CA TYR A 689 -5.19 -43.44 15.14
C TYR A 689 -5.61 -44.51 14.11
N PRO A 690 -6.39 -45.53 14.52
CA PRO A 690 -6.94 -46.53 13.61
C PRO A 690 -7.70 -45.95 12.40
N SER A 691 -7.71 -46.69 11.30
CA SER A 691 -8.42 -46.31 10.07
C SER A 691 -9.96 -46.40 10.25
N ASN A 692 -10.43 -47.36 11.04
CA ASN A 692 -11.85 -47.68 11.23
C ASN A 692 -12.63 -46.79 12.23
N ASP A 693 -11.97 -45.83 12.90
CA ASP A 693 -12.68 -44.95 13.82
C ASP A 693 -13.45 -43.83 13.09
N VAL A 694 -14.76 -43.79 13.27
CA VAL A 694 -15.67 -42.86 12.58
C VAL A 694 -15.45 -41.40 12.99
N ALA A 695 -15.15 -41.13 14.25
CA ALA A 695 -14.95 -39.76 14.73
C ALA A 695 -13.60 -39.20 14.24
N VAL A 696 -12.56 -40.03 14.24
CA VAL A 696 -11.28 -39.70 13.61
C VAL A 696 -11.46 -39.55 12.11
N ALA A 697 -12.20 -40.41 11.41
CA ALA A 697 -12.46 -40.28 9.97
C ALA A 697 -13.14 -38.93 9.61
N ILE A 698 -14.08 -38.45 10.43
CA ILE A 698 -14.65 -37.10 10.29
C ILE A 698 -13.57 -36.01 10.50
N ALA A 699 -12.66 -36.20 11.45
CA ALA A 699 -11.52 -35.29 11.66
C ALA A 699 -10.57 -35.26 10.45
N ARG A 700 -10.29 -36.43 9.82
CA ARG A 700 -9.53 -36.52 8.56
C ARG A 700 -10.19 -35.71 7.44
N ALA A 701 -11.51 -35.84 7.28
CA ALA A 701 -12.27 -35.08 6.29
C ALA A 701 -12.22 -33.56 6.54
N PHE A 702 -12.32 -33.10 7.80
CA PHE A 702 -12.17 -31.69 8.14
C PHE A 702 -10.76 -31.14 7.85
N ILE A 703 -9.71 -31.93 8.10
CA ILE A 703 -8.34 -31.57 7.71
C ILE A 703 -8.20 -31.45 6.20
N ILE A 704 -8.74 -32.38 5.41
CA ILE A 704 -8.73 -32.29 3.95
C ILE A 704 -9.39 -30.98 3.49
N ILE A 705 -10.56 -30.62 4.03
CA ILE A 705 -11.24 -29.36 3.72
C ILE A 705 -10.38 -28.13 4.11
N CYS A 706 -9.81 -28.13 5.31
CA CYS A 706 -8.91 -27.07 5.80
C CYS A 706 -7.72 -26.86 4.85
N VAL A 707 -7.09 -27.95 4.41
CA VAL A 707 -5.88 -27.91 3.58
C VAL A 707 -6.19 -27.56 2.12
N VAL A 708 -7.27 -28.12 1.54
CA VAL A 708 -7.78 -27.78 0.19
C VAL A 708 -8.14 -26.29 0.09
N THR A 709 -8.66 -25.70 1.16
CA THR A 709 -9.05 -24.28 1.18
C THR A 709 -7.90 -23.34 1.53
N SER A 710 -6.86 -23.83 2.21
CA SER A 710 -5.65 -23.06 2.55
C SER A 710 -4.61 -23.06 1.42
N TYR A 711 -4.52 -24.12 0.61
CA TYR A 711 -3.56 -24.19 -0.51
C TYR A 711 -3.65 -22.99 -1.46
N PRO A 712 -4.85 -22.59 -1.97
CA PRO A 712 -4.95 -21.49 -2.91
C PRO A 712 -4.49 -20.14 -2.34
N ILE A 713 -4.62 -19.95 -1.03
CA ILE A 713 -4.19 -18.72 -0.32
C ILE A 713 -2.66 -18.60 -0.36
N LEU A 714 -1.94 -19.66 0.03
CA LEU A 714 -0.48 -19.65 0.00
C LEU A 714 0.08 -19.66 -1.42
N HIS A 715 -0.55 -20.40 -2.32
CA HIS A 715 -0.25 -20.34 -3.75
C HIS A 715 -0.41 -18.91 -4.32
N PHE A 716 -1.48 -18.20 -3.94
CA PHE A 716 -1.68 -16.80 -4.33
C PHE A 716 -0.54 -15.90 -3.81
N CYS A 717 -0.16 -16.03 -2.53
CA CYS A 717 0.95 -15.27 -1.95
C CYS A 717 2.27 -15.53 -2.68
N GLY A 718 2.59 -16.79 -2.96
CA GLY A 718 3.79 -17.18 -3.73
C GLY A 718 3.77 -16.63 -5.15
N ARG A 719 2.64 -16.76 -5.86
CA ARG A 719 2.45 -16.20 -7.21
C ARG A 719 2.58 -14.69 -7.24
N ALA A 720 2.03 -13.96 -6.27
CA ALA A 720 2.13 -12.50 -6.18
C ALA A 720 3.59 -12.04 -6.00
N VAL A 721 4.40 -12.80 -5.28
CA VAL A 721 5.83 -12.51 -5.10
C VAL A 721 6.64 -12.85 -6.36
N LEU A 722 6.37 -13.97 -7.03
CA LEU A 722 6.99 -14.25 -8.34
C LEU A 722 6.63 -13.19 -9.39
N GLU A 723 5.40 -12.68 -9.36
CA GLU A 723 4.95 -11.60 -10.23
C GLU A 723 5.73 -10.31 -9.97
N GLY A 724 5.88 -9.91 -8.70
CA GLY A 724 6.70 -8.76 -8.30
C GLY A 724 8.17 -8.90 -8.72
N LEU A 725 8.78 -10.08 -8.50
CA LEU A 725 10.14 -10.39 -8.96
C LEU A 725 10.27 -10.32 -10.48
N TRP A 726 9.32 -10.86 -11.23
CA TRP A 726 9.33 -10.87 -12.70
C TRP A 726 9.19 -9.46 -13.30
N LEU A 727 8.25 -8.67 -12.79
CA LEU A 727 8.05 -7.28 -13.18
C LEU A 727 9.32 -6.45 -12.91
N ARG A 728 9.87 -6.56 -11.69
CA ARG A 728 11.14 -5.92 -11.31
C ARG A 728 12.32 -6.36 -12.17
N PHE A 729 12.43 -7.63 -12.55
CA PHE A 729 13.47 -8.13 -13.45
C PHE A 729 13.39 -7.51 -14.85
N LYS A 730 12.18 -7.22 -15.34
CA LYS A 730 11.96 -6.51 -16.61
C LYS A 730 12.11 -5.00 -16.53
N GLY A 731 12.17 -4.42 -15.32
CA GLY A 731 12.06 -2.97 -15.12
C GLY A 731 10.66 -2.41 -15.38
N GLU A 732 9.64 -3.27 -15.31
CA GLU A 732 8.22 -2.91 -15.40
C GLU A 732 7.66 -2.79 -13.96
N GLU A 733 6.90 -1.75 -13.62
CA GLU A 733 6.26 -1.68 -12.29
C GLU A 733 4.90 -2.40 -12.27
N VAL A 734 4.15 -2.34 -13.38
CA VAL A 734 2.84 -2.97 -13.54
C VAL A 734 2.68 -3.45 -14.98
N GLU A 735 2.28 -4.71 -15.18
CA GLU A 735 1.89 -5.20 -16.51
C GLU A 735 0.57 -4.54 -16.93
N THR A 736 0.64 -3.70 -17.97
CA THR A 736 -0.52 -2.97 -18.50
C THR A 736 -1.35 -3.78 -19.48
N ASP A 737 -0.83 -4.91 -19.98
CA ASP A 737 -1.49 -5.81 -20.91
C ASP A 737 -2.22 -6.93 -20.17
N VAL A 738 -3.54 -6.79 -20.07
CA VAL A 738 -4.44 -7.74 -19.38
C VAL A 738 -4.36 -9.16 -19.98
N ALA A 739 -4.06 -9.29 -21.29
CA ALA A 739 -3.94 -10.60 -21.93
C ALA A 739 -2.60 -11.27 -21.59
N LYS A 740 -1.50 -10.51 -21.51
CA LYS A 740 -0.20 -11.01 -21.02
C LYS A 740 -0.26 -11.35 -19.54
N GLU A 741 -0.82 -10.48 -18.70
CA GLU A 741 -1.02 -10.72 -17.26
C GLU A 741 -1.82 -12.01 -17.03
N ARG A 742 -2.97 -12.16 -17.72
CA ARG A 742 -3.79 -13.38 -17.63
C ARG A 742 -3.03 -14.63 -18.09
N ARG A 743 -2.29 -14.57 -19.21
CA ARG A 743 -1.49 -15.72 -19.69
C ARG A 743 -0.37 -16.07 -18.71
N ARG A 744 0.37 -15.09 -18.20
CA ARG A 744 1.43 -15.30 -17.22
C ARG A 744 0.87 -15.85 -15.91
N ARG A 745 -0.24 -15.31 -15.40
CA ARG A 745 -0.94 -15.82 -14.21
C ARG A 745 -1.29 -17.29 -14.37
N ILE A 746 -1.94 -17.67 -15.47
CA ILE A 746 -2.32 -19.07 -15.74
C ILE A 746 -1.06 -19.95 -15.85
N LEU A 747 -0.01 -19.49 -16.54
CA LEU A 747 1.24 -20.23 -16.69
C LEU A 747 1.97 -20.43 -15.35
N GLN A 748 2.11 -19.38 -14.54
CA GLN A 748 2.64 -19.45 -13.17
C GLN A 748 1.85 -20.42 -12.31
N THR A 749 0.51 -20.33 -12.32
CA THR A 749 -0.37 -21.23 -11.56
C THR A 749 -0.18 -22.69 -11.97
N LEU A 750 -0.15 -22.98 -13.27
CA LEU A 750 0.03 -24.34 -13.78
C LEU A 750 1.43 -24.88 -13.47
N ILE A 751 2.50 -24.09 -13.67
CA ILE A 751 3.87 -24.51 -13.37
C ILE A 751 4.02 -24.78 -11.86
N TRP A 752 3.58 -23.86 -11.01
CA TRP A 752 3.67 -24.03 -9.55
C TRP A 752 2.90 -25.26 -9.09
N PHE A 753 1.63 -25.39 -9.48
CA PHE A 753 0.78 -26.52 -9.12
C PHE A 753 1.34 -27.86 -9.59
N CYS A 754 1.79 -27.96 -10.84
CA CYS A 754 2.37 -29.20 -11.37
C CYS A 754 3.66 -29.59 -10.64
N LEU A 755 4.54 -28.62 -10.33
CA LEU A 755 5.79 -28.89 -9.62
C LEU A 755 5.54 -29.30 -8.16
N THR A 756 4.64 -28.63 -7.44
CA THR A 756 4.28 -29.02 -6.06
C THR A 756 3.60 -30.38 -6.01
N LEU A 757 2.74 -30.69 -7.00
CA LEU A 757 2.09 -31.99 -7.12
C LEU A 757 3.12 -33.10 -7.38
N ILE A 758 3.98 -32.93 -8.38
CA ILE A 758 5.04 -33.91 -8.69
C ILE A 758 5.88 -34.19 -7.44
N LEU A 759 6.34 -33.16 -6.72
CA LEU A 759 7.14 -33.35 -5.51
C LEU A 759 6.34 -34.07 -4.40
N ALA A 760 5.08 -33.72 -4.16
CA ALA A 760 4.23 -34.39 -3.17
C ALA A 760 3.93 -35.88 -3.49
N LEU A 761 3.97 -36.28 -4.77
CA LEU A 761 3.80 -37.68 -5.18
C LEU A 761 5.03 -38.57 -4.92
N PHE A 762 6.21 -37.97 -4.70
CA PHE A 762 7.48 -38.70 -4.47
C PHE A 762 8.07 -38.48 -3.07
N ILE A 763 7.66 -37.45 -2.34
CA ILE A 763 8.09 -37.24 -0.94
C ILE A 763 7.27 -38.17 -0.02
N PRO A 764 7.93 -39.06 0.75
CA PRO A 764 7.23 -40.09 1.53
C PRO A 764 6.75 -39.62 2.91
N ASP A 765 7.27 -38.51 3.44
CA ASP A 765 6.99 -38.02 4.78
C ASP A 765 6.94 -36.49 4.81
N ILE A 766 5.98 -35.95 5.56
CA ILE A 766 5.75 -34.51 5.72
C ILE A 766 6.82 -33.82 6.58
N GLY A 767 7.41 -34.54 7.54
CA GLY A 767 8.39 -34.02 8.49
C GLY A 767 9.63 -33.45 7.80
N ARG A 768 10.08 -34.07 6.70
CA ARG A 768 11.17 -33.54 5.85
C ARG A 768 10.84 -32.17 5.26
N VAL A 769 9.61 -31.96 4.80
CA VAL A 769 9.18 -30.68 4.23
C VAL A 769 9.07 -29.62 5.32
N ILE A 770 8.49 -30.00 6.47
CA ILE A 770 8.29 -29.11 7.63
C ILE A 770 9.63 -28.68 8.25
N SER A 771 10.63 -29.55 8.35
CA SER A 771 11.94 -29.17 8.90
C SER A 771 12.63 -28.08 8.06
N LEU A 772 12.50 -28.15 6.73
CA LEU A 772 13.03 -27.16 5.80
C LEU A 772 12.26 -25.82 5.83
N ILE A 773 10.93 -25.85 5.71
CA ILE A 773 10.13 -24.61 5.69
C ILE A 773 9.93 -23.98 7.08
N GLY A 774 9.99 -24.77 8.15
CA GLY A 774 9.91 -24.29 9.53
C GLY A 774 11.13 -23.46 9.94
N GLY A 775 12.30 -23.75 9.37
CA GLY A 775 13.46 -22.84 9.44
C GLY A 775 13.16 -21.47 8.81
N LEU A 776 12.56 -21.45 7.62
CA LEU A 776 12.12 -20.21 6.96
C LEU A 776 11.00 -19.50 7.74
N ALA A 777 10.10 -20.23 8.39
CA ALA A 777 9.09 -19.67 9.29
C ALA A 777 9.73 -18.84 10.42
N ALA A 778 10.86 -19.31 10.98
CA ALA A 778 11.61 -18.53 11.98
C ALA A 778 12.15 -17.20 11.40
N CYS A 779 12.54 -17.14 10.13
CA CYS A 779 12.94 -15.88 9.51
C CYS A 779 11.80 -14.84 9.48
N PHE A 780 10.55 -15.27 9.25
CA PHE A 780 9.40 -14.36 9.20
C PHE A 780 8.86 -13.94 10.57
N ILE A 781 9.01 -14.80 11.59
CA ILE A 781 8.59 -14.52 12.97
C ILE A 781 9.63 -13.63 13.68
N PHE A 782 10.92 -13.93 13.49
CA PHE A 782 12.01 -13.34 14.28
C PHE A 782 12.90 -12.39 13.48
N VAL A 783 13.49 -12.84 12.37
CA VAL A 783 14.57 -12.12 11.67
C VAL A 783 14.05 -10.84 10.99
N PHE A 784 13.08 -10.96 10.10
CA PHE A 784 12.57 -9.81 9.35
C PHE A 784 11.87 -8.76 10.24
N PRO A 785 11.00 -9.12 11.21
CA PRO A 785 10.45 -8.15 12.16
C PRO A 785 11.53 -7.52 13.04
N GLY A 786 12.51 -8.30 13.51
CA GLY A 786 13.63 -7.77 14.30
C GLY A 786 14.46 -6.73 13.53
N LEU A 787 14.78 -7.00 12.26
CA LEU A 787 15.47 -6.05 11.37
C LEU A 787 14.63 -4.80 11.10
N CYS A 788 13.31 -4.97 10.87
CA CYS A 788 12.38 -3.85 10.74
C CYS A 788 12.35 -2.96 11.98
N LEU A 789 12.30 -3.54 13.20
CA LEU A 789 12.34 -2.79 14.45
C LEU A 789 13.66 -2.04 14.64
N ILE A 790 14.80 -2.68 14.34
CA ILE A 790 16.12 -2.04 14.40
C ILE A 790 16.17 -0.84 13.45
N GLN A 791 15.81 -1.02 12.17
CA GLN A 791 15.90 0.05 11.18
C GLN A 791 14.91 1.19 11.44
N ALA A 792 13.66 0.88 11.78
CA ALA A 792 12.65 1.89 12.12
C ALA A 792 13.05 2.72 13.36
N LYS A 793 13.83 2.16 14.29
CA LYS A 793 14.39 2.91 15.43
C LYS A 793 15.68 3.66 15.08
N LEU A 794 16.54 3.11 14.23
CA LEU A 794 17.76 3.80 13.77
C LEU A 794 17.46 5.03 12.89
N SER A 795 16.31 5.08 12.22
CA SER A 795 15.83 6.26 11.49
C SER A 795 15.24 7.38 12.38
N GLU A 796 15.05 7.16 13.68
CA GLU A 796 14.61 8.21 14.60
C GLU A 796 15.77 9.13 14.95
N HIS A 797 15.67 10.42 14.59
CA HIS A 797 16.72 11.43 14.78
C HIS A 797 16.72 12.13 16.15
N ASP A 798 15.76 11.82 17.02
CA ASP A 798 15.61 12.42 18.36
C ASP A 798 16.45 11.71 19.45
N VAL A 799 16.44 12.29 20.65
CA VAL A 799 17.22 11.83 21.81
C VAL A 799 16.97 10.35 22.12
N ARG A 800 18.04 9.54 22.09
CA ARG A 800 18.01 8.08 22.34
C ARG A 800 17.70 7.74 23.80
N THR A 801 16.42 7.75 24.14
CA THR A 801 15.88 7.38 25.45
C THR A 801 16.21 5.93 25.85
N ALA A 802 16.02 5.59 27.13
CA ALA A 802 16.14 4.20 27.59
C ALA A 802 15.18 3.25 26.86
N SER A 803 13.97 3.72 26.52
CA SER A 803 12.98 2.96 25.73
C SER A 803 13.48 2.68 24.31
N TRP A 804 14.11 3.67 23.65
CA TRP A 804 14.73 3.48 22.34
C TRP A 804 15.81 2.38 22.39
N LYS A 805 16.70 2.43 23.39
CA LYS A 805 17.75 1.42 23.57
C LYS A 805 17.15 0.03 23.81
N GLY A 806 16.09 -0.07 24.62
CA GLY A 806 15.36 -1.31 24.87
C GLY A 806 14.77 -1.91 23.59
N MET A 807 14.14 -1.10 22.74
CA MET A 807 13.57 -1.55 21.46
C MET A 807 14.64 -2.04 20.47
N VAL A 808 15.78 -1.34 20.36
CA VAL A 808 16.88 -1.78 19.49
C VAL A 808 17.52 -3.08 20.01
N VAL A 809 17.75 -3.19 21.32
CA VAL A 809 18.26 -4.43 21.94
C VAL A 809 17.28 -5.58 21.75
N TYR A 810 15.97 -5.35 21.89
CA TYR A 810 14.95 -6.37 21.63
C TYR A 810 14.95 -6.82 20.16
N GLY A 811 15.06 -5.89 19.21
CA GLY A 811 15.21 -6.21 17.79
C GLY A 811 16.46 -7.05 17.51
N VAL A 812 17.60 -6.72 18.13
CA VAL A 812 18.84 -7.53 18.01
C VAL A 812 18.64 -8.94 18.58
N ILE A 813 17.99 -9.08 19.73
CA ILE A 813 17.65 -10.39 20.32
C ILE A 813 16.78 -11.21 19.35
N MET A 814 15.74 -10.60 18.75
CA MET A 814 14.91 -11.28 17.75
C MET A 814 15.74 -11.77 16.56
N VAL A 815 16.59 -10.91 15.97
CA VAL A 815 17.44 -11.29 14.83
C VAL A 815 18.41 -12.42 15.20
N THR A 816 19.07 -12.34 16.35
CA THR A 816 20.02 -13.36 16.81
C THR A 816 19.34 -14.71 17.04
N ILE A 817 18.19 -14.74 17.72
CA ILE A 817 17.41 -15.95 17.95
C ILE A 817 16.93 -16.54 16.60
N GLY A 818 16.34 -15.70 15.74
CA GLY A 818 15.83 -16.14 14.44
C GLY A 818 16.91 -16.71 13.52
N ALA A 819 18.07 -16.06 13.46
CA ALA A 819 19.22 -16.52 12.66
C ALA A 819 19.82 -17.81 13.23
N PHE A 820 19.88 -17.96 14.56
CA PHE A 820 20.30 -19.20 15.21
C PHE A 820 19.35 -20.36 14.90
N ILE A 821 18.03 -20.16 15.05
CA ILE A 821 17.01 -21.18 14.74
C ILE A 821 17.12 -21.58 13.27
N PHE A 822 17.08 -20.63 12.34
CA PHE A 822 17.21 -20.90 10.90
C PHE A 822 18.50 -21.68 10.59
N GLY A 823 19.66 -21.19 11.06
CA GLY A 823 20.94 -21.84 10.82
C GLY A 823 21.01 -23.26 11.38
N GLN A 824 20.66 -23.45 12.65
CA GLN A 824 20.69 -24.75 13.34
C GLN A 824 19.78 -25.77 12.65
N THR A 825 18.54 -25.35 12.36
CA THR A 825 17.48 -26.25 11.89
C THR A 825 17.64 -26.62 10.42
N THR A 826 18.01 -25.67 9.56
CA THR A 826 18.35 -25.96 8.16
C THR A 826 19.61 -26.83 8.07
N THR A 827 20.62 -26.60 8.91
CA THR A 827 21.81 -27.45 8.96
C THR A 827 21.46 -28.86 9.42
N ASN A 828 20.65 -29.02 10.47
CA ASN A 828 20.23 -30.34 10.94
C ASN A 828 19.35 -31.06 9.90
N ALA A 829 18.41 -30.40 9.25
CA ALA A 829 17.60 -31.00 8.19
C ALA A 829 18.49 -31.56 7.05
N ILE A 830 19.43 -30.75 6.56
CA ILE A 830 20.40 -31.18 5.53
C ILE A 830 21.29 -32.33 6.04
N TYR A 831 21.76 -32.27 7.28
CA TYR A 831 22.59 -33.31 7.90
C TYR A 831 21.85 -34.65 8.00
N GLN A 832 20.59 -34.63 8.45
CA GLN A 832 19.75 -35.83 8.55
C GLN A 832 19.44 -36.42 7.18
N ASP A 833 19.15 -35.61 6.16
CA ASP A 833 18.93 -36.11 4.79
C ASP A 833 20.23 -36.69 4.16
N ILE A 834 21.40 -36.12 4.44
CA ILE A 834 22.69 -36.65 3.94
C ILE A 834 23.08 -37.96 4.62
N ILE A 835 22.84 -38.10 5.93
CA ILE A 835 23.34 -39.26 6.72
C ILE A 835 22.32 -40.39 6.82
N ASN A 836 21.03 -40.09 6.86
CA ASN A 836 19.98 -41.12 6.83
C ASN A 836 19.63 -41.56 5.40
N HIS A 837 20.53 -41.36 4.42
CA HIS A 837 20.56 -42.17 3.21
C HIS A 837 21.13 -43.55 3.58
N PRO A 838 20.30 -44.62 3.67
CA PRO A 838 20.84 -45.96 3.75
C PRO A 838 21.48 -46.26 2.39
N ASN A 839 22.44 -47.19 2.37
CA ASN A 839 23.05 -47.64 1.12
C ASN A 839 21.96 -48.05 0.11
N SER A 840 21.99 -47.43 -1.07
CA SER A 840 21.33 -47.94 -2.28
C SER A 840 21.78 -49.39 -2.54
N PRO A 841 20.96 -50.27 -3.14
CA PRO A 841 19.92 -49.97 -4.14
C PRO A 841 18.49 -49.85 -3.60
#